data_AF-A0A821H0M3-F1
#
_entry.id   AF-A0A821H0M3-F1
#
_cell.length_a   1.000
_cell.length_b   1.000
_cell.length_c   1.000
_cell.angle_alpha   90.00
_cell.angle_beta   90.00
_cell.angle_gamma   90.00
#
_symmetry.space_group_name_H-M   'P 1'
#
loop_
_entity.id
_entity.type
_entity.pdbx_description
1 polymer ?
#
loop_
_entity_poly.entity_id
_entity_poly.type
_entity_poly.pdbx_seq_one_letter_code
_entity_poly.pdbx_strand_id
1 'polypeptide(L)'
;MTLFKANQRFFDVQNEPNEMLSSIEGYDDMPLLSLKMAVENLERIITKVTENANTANERSACPPDGLSQDESASICLYTMDGKVNDKSLCPQLNAALRSKDRSELLPYLMYLKLFLTALWKLKSLRKSVWRGVKADLSAQYPVGKKFVWWGFSSCVDSLDDIQSDRLLGTRGIRTLFKIECQTGKAISEHSYYNDIEEILLLPGIQLEVLSQNRPSTDVCIIHLKEIESTVSYLESPLTSSNLNNSMPRYHHDKPYSAPLSSTRSMSHLANTQRSKSLSVSSSLLPQEDIKMLKKATKFHEKRVLKEFINQERKKESIRFPKELLDCDDMQMLSQELATNKYWKAMYLWENYLNEKHILILMHGLKLNTTMKCLSLDCNFLNDEGASVLAAILKSNTSLGAVYLNRNHIGDIGAQDLAGMLQSNKTLTHLELSSNSIGDDGIAALSEALRSNRSLRTLHLNDNDITEIGAKHLADMLLVNKTLRELHISGNPIGDNGVNMIADVLKRNTTLESLDIGETKITIECMQEIGKMLEMNSTLKSLDLNHNHLKDDALMMIIPSLMKNSSLTSLDLSMNNLTETSANELACLLEESQTTLTTLSLSHNPLGDSGVSNIASALINNRTLIKLMLESVKITIEGVSELAQMLSLNETLHCLDLNSNEISDDSINLLVDGLKNNRSLQNLYLNNCNLTDECVSS
;
A
#
# COMPACT_ATOMS: atom_id res chain seq x y z
N MET A 1 -31.52 -1.60 28.94
CA MET A 1 -31.63 -0.18 28.57
C MET A 1 -30.33 0.20 27.87
N THR A 2 -30.31 -0.03 26.56
CA THR A 2 -29.13 0.12 25.71
C THR A 2 -28.80 1.61 25.62
N LEU A 3 -27.66 2.03 26.18
CA LEU A 3 -27.13 3.38 25.95
C LEU A 3 -26.85 3.51 24.45
N PHE A 4 -27.73 4.20 23.73
CA PHE A 4 -27.45 4.63 22.36
C PHE A 4 -26.26 5.59 22.41
N LYS A 5 -25.16 5.20 21.78
CA LYS A 5 -23.92 5.98 21.69
C LYS A 5 -24.13 7.11 20.68
N ALA A 6 -23.71 8.33 21.04
CA ALA A 6 -23.82 9.49 20.15
C ALA A 6 -22.83 9.37 18.97
N ASN A 7 -23.32 9.55 17.73
CA ASN A 7 -22.51 9.44 16.50
C ASN A 7 -21.56 10.63 16.33
N GLN A 8 -20.25 10.44 16.55
CA GLN A 8 -19.24 11.50 16.48
C GLN A 8 -19.22 12.27 15.14
N ARG A 9 -19.59 11.60 14.04
CA ARG A 9 -19.72 12.15 12.67
C ARG A 9 -20.63 13.39 12.55
N PHE A 10 -21.60 13.57 13.44
CA PHE A 10 -22.50 14.72 13.40
C PHE A 10 -21.95 15.96 14.13
N PHE A 11 -20.98 15.80 15.05
CA PHE A 11 -20.57 16.85 16.00
C PHE A 11 -19.22 17.50 15.73
N ASP A 12 -18.48 17.07 14.69
CA ASP A 12 -17.10 17.48 14.43
C ASP A 12 -16.96 18.91 13.84
N VAL A 13 -18.08 19.60 13.60
CA VAL A 13 -18.14 20.95 13.00
C VAL A 13 -17.36 22.00 13.80
N GLN A 14 -17.25 21.81 15.13
CA GLN A 14 -16.48 22.71 15.99
C GLN A 14 -15.00 22.84 15.58
N ASN A 15 -14.49 21.89 14.78
CA ASN A 15 -13.11 21.86 14.32
C ASN A 15 -12.89 22.58 12.99
N GLU A 16 -13.94 23.14 12.35
CA GLU A 16 -13.77 23.89 11.10
C GLU A 16 -12.82 25.08 11.30
N PRO A 17 -11.75 25.20 10.47
CA PRO A 17 -10.73 26.23 10.66
C PRO A 17 -11.30 27.62 10.38
N ASN A 18 -10.89 28.61 11.17
CA ASN A 18 -11.30 30.01 10.99
C ASN A 18 -10.47 30.75 9.93
N GLU A 19 -9.86 30.03 8.99
CA GLU A 19 -8.96 30.55 7.98
C GLU A 19 -9.10 29.80 6.65
N MET A 20 -8.52 30.37 5.61
CA MET A 20 -8.61 29.84 4.25
C MET A 20 -7.44 28.91 3.95
N LEU A 21 -7.76 27.66 3.59
CA LEU A 21 -6.78 26.65 3.23
C LEU A 21 -6.60 26.56 1.70
N SER A 22 -5.56 25.84 1.25
CA SER A 22 -5.38 25.48 -0.16
C SER A 22 -6.45 24.50 -0.64
N SER A 23 -6.67 24.39 -1.95
CA SER A 23 -7.64 23.45 -2.52
C SER A 23 -7.26 22.00 -2.19
N ILE A 24 -8.26 21.11 -2.18
CA ILE A 24 -8.05 19.67 -2.06
C ILE A 24 -7.67 19.19 -3.46
N GLU A 25 -6.43 18.74 -3.62
CA GLU A 25 -5.80 18.41 -4.91
C GLU A 25 -5.10 17.03 -4.81
N GLY A 26 -4.73 16.43 -5.94
CA GLY A 26 -3.88 15.23 -6.02
C GLY A 26 -4.66 13.91 -6.05
N TYR A 27 -5.89 13.85 -5.53
CA TYR A 27 -6.72 12.64 -5.65
C TYR A 27 -7.20 12.41 -7.08
N ASP A 28 -7.36 13.46 -7.88
CA ASP A 28 -7.86 13.40 -9.25
C ASP A 28 -6.90 12.66 -10.19
N ASP A 29 -5.59 12.76 -9.92
CA ASP A 29 -4.51 12.03 -10.59
C ASP A 29 -4.32 10.59 -10.08
N MET A 30 -5.02 10.17 -9.02
CA MET A 30 -4.97 8.78 -8.56
C MET A 30 -5.77 7.87 -9.50
N PRO A 31 -5.34 6.61 -9.70
CA PRO A 31 -6.14 5.63 -10.42
C PRO A 31 -7.43 5.32 -9.66
N LEU A 32 -8.49 4.96 -10.38
CA LEU A 32 -9.71 4.45 -9.77
C LEU A 32 -9.50 2.97 -9.42
N LEU A 33 -9.51 2.64 -8.14
CA LEU A 33 -9.18 1.31 -7.62
C LEU A 33 -10.39 0.67 -6.93
N SER A 34 -10.32 -0.64 -6.69
CA SER A 34 -11.26 -1.33 -5.80
C SER A 34 -11.16 -0.78 -4.38
N LEU A 35 -12.21 -0.97 -3.56
CA LEU A 35 -12.20 -0.47 -2.18
C LEU A 35 -11.06 -1.11 -1.37
N LYS A 36 -10.79 -2.40 -1.58
CA LYS A 36 -9.70 -3.12 -0.92
C LYS A 36 -8.36 -2.43 -1.14
N MET A 37 -8.04 -2.11 -2.39
CA MET A 37 -6.78 -1.45 -2.75
C MET A 37 -6.75 0.01 -2.29
N ALA A 38 -7.89 0.72 -2.37
CA ALA A 38 -7.99 2.13 -2.01
C ALA A 38 -7.74 2.41 -0.52
N VAL A 39 -7.86 1.40 0.35
CA VAL A 39 -7.66 1.54 1.80
C VAL A 39 -6.32 0.97 2.31
N GLU A 40 -5.48 0.38 1.46
CA GLU A 40 -4.22 -0.25 1.88
C GLU A 40 -3.30 0.71 2.65
N ASN A 41 -3.16 1.95 2.16
CA ASN A 41 -2.37 2.98 2.85
C ASN A 41 -2.98 3.46 4.16
N LEU A 42 -4.26 3.18 4.39
CA LEU A 42 -4.98 3.56 5.59
C LEU A 42 -4.83 2.53 6.72
N GLU A 43 -4.33 1.32 6.45
CA GLU A 43 -4.19 0.25 7.46
C GLU A 43 -3.35 0.67 8.68
N ARG A 44 -2.35 1.52 8.45
CA ARG A 44 -1.47 2.04 9.51
C ARG A 44 -2.08 3.17 10.33
N ILE A 45 -3.14 3.79 9.82
CA ILE A 45 -3.71 5.04 10.37
C ILE A 45 -5.10 4.80 10.94
N ILE A 46 -5.88 3.95 10.28
CA ILE A 46 -7.30 3.68 10.56
C ILE A 46 -7.44 2.27 11.12
N THR A 47 -8.00 2.18 12.32
CA THR A 47 -8.18 0.91 13.03
C THR A 47 -9.17 0.03 12.26
N LYS A 48 -8.77 -1.22 11.95
CA LYS A 48 -9.63 -2.23 11.30
C LYS A 48 -10.18 -1.78 9.94
N VAL A 49 -9.49 -0.90 9.22
CA VAL A 49 -10.00 -0.37 7.94
C VAL A 49 -10.30 -1.46 6.92
N THR A 50 -9.46 -2.49 6.83
CA THR A 50 -9.61 -3.61 5.89
C THR A 50 -10.80 -4.49 6.25
N GLU A 51 -10.98 -4.83 7.54
CA GLU A 51 -12.17 -5.56 8.03
C GLU A 51 -13.46 -4.77 7.75
N ASN A 52 -13.44 -3.46 8.01
CA ASN A 52 -14.55 -2.56 7.76
C ASN A 52 -14.83 -2.42 6.26
N ALA A 53 -13.80 -2.33 5.43
CA ALA A 53 -13.91 -2.27 3.98
C ALA A 53 -14.54 -3.54 3.40
N ASN A 54 -14.15 -4.72 3.89
CA ASN A 54 -14.76 -6.00 3.52
C ASN A 54 -16.26 -6.01 3.90
N THR A 55 -16.58 -5.61 5.13
CA THR A 55 -17.97 -5.49 5.59
C THR A 55 -18.78 -4.52 4.73
N ALA A 56 -18.17 -3.40 4.32
CA ALA A 56 -18.81 -2.40 3.47
C ALA A 56 -19.09 -2.94 2.07
N ASN A 57 -18.14 -3.71 1.52
CA ASN A 57 -18.27 -4.37 0.23
C ASN A 57 -19.37 -5.43 0.23
N GLU A 58 -19.43 -6.27 1.26
CA GLU A 58 -20.50 -7.27 1.41
C GLU A 58 -21.90 -6.65 1.45
N ARG A 59 -22.04 -5.52 2.17
CA ARG A 59 -23.33 -4.80 2.28
C ARG A 59 -23.74 -4.05 1.01
N SER A 60 -22.78 -3.74 0.15
CA SER A 60 -22.99 -2.95 -1.06
C SER A 60 -23.19 -3.79 -2.30
N ALA A 61 -23.58 -5.07 -2.14
CA ALA A 61 -23.88 -5.95 -3.26
C ALA A 61 -25.08 -5.42 -4.05
N CYS A 62 -24.87 -5.08 -5.33
CA CYS A 62 -25.89 -4.55 -6.26
C CYS A 62 -26.52 -3.19 -5.84
N PRO A 63 -25.77 -2.08 -5.90
CA PRO A 63 -26.28 -0.76 -5.55
C PRO A 63 -27.38 -0.28 -6.53
N PRO A 64 -28.39 0.48 -6.05
CA PRO A 64 -29.59 0.85 -6.83
C PRO A 64 -29.36 1.90 -7.93
N ASP A 65 -28.33 2.76 -7.80
CA ASP A 65 -28.20 4.01 -8.56
C ASP A 65 -27.03 4.04 -9.55
N GLY A 66 -26.64 2.88 -10.09
CA GLY A 66 -25.59 2.78 -11.13
C GLY A 66 -24.16 3.02 -10.63
N LEU A 67 -23.97 3.09 -9.32
CA LEU A 67 -22.63 2.97 -8.71
C LEU A 67 -22.09 1.55 -8.92
N SER A 68 -20.76 1.40 -8.92
CA SER A 68 -20.15 0.08 -8.71
C SER A 68 -20.31 -0.35 -7.26
N GLN A 69 -20.09 -1.65 -7.00
CA GLN A 69 -20.07 -2.18 -5.63
C GLN A 69 -19.03 -1.44 -4.77
N ASP A 70 -17.80 -1.26 -5.26
CA ASP A 70 -16.73 -0.54 -4.55
C ASP A 70 -17.07 0.93 -4.31
N GLU A 71 -17.72 1.59 -5.27
CA GLU A 71 -18.17 2.99 -5.12
C GLU A 71 -19.20 3.11 -4.01
N SER A 72 -20.23 2.27 -4.00
CA SER A 72 -21.22 2.21 -2.92
C SER A 72 -20.58 1.84 -1.58
N ALA A 73 -19.67 0.87 -1.59
CA ALA A 73 -18.97 0.41 -0.40
C ALA A 73 -18.06 1.48 0.19
N SER A 74 -17.46 2.34 -0.63
CA SER A 74 -16.70 3.49 -0.13
C SER A 74 -17.59 4.44 0.68
N ILE A 75 -18.82 4.70 0.24
CA ILE A 75 -19.78 5.52 0.99
C ILE A 75 -20.18 4.82 2.30
N CYS A 76 -20.49 3.52 2.22
CA CYS A 76 -20.80 2.70 3.38
C CYS A 76 -19.67 2.75 4.41
N LEU A 77 -18.41 2.57 3.98
CA LEU A 77 -17.24 2.63 4.84
C LEU A 77 -17.05 3.99 5.50
N TYR A 78 -17.23 5.10 4.77
CA TYR A 78 -17.18 6.45 5.36
C TYR A 78 -18.18 6.61 6.51
N THR A 79 -19.37 6.05 6.35
CA THR A 79 -20.47 6.17 7.33
C THR A 79 -20.41 5.17 8.49
N MET A 80 -19.44 4.25 8.50
CA MET A 80 -19.23 3.34 9.64
C MET A 80 -18.68 4.11 10.85
N ASP A 81 -19.46 4.19 11.92
CA ASP A 81 -19.00 4.81 13.17
C ASP A 81 -18.11 3.81 13.95
N GLY A 82 -16.88 4.23 14.28
CA GLY A 82 -15.97 3.46 15.14
C GLY A 82 -16.32 3.56 16.63
N LYS A 83 -15.68 2.74 17.49
CA LYS A 83 -15.79 2.94 18.94
C LYS A 83 -15.12 4.25 19.34
N VAL A 84 -15.49 4.81 20.49
CA VAL A 84 -15.04 6.14 21.01
C VAL A 84 -13.51 6.30 21.06
N ASN A 85 -12.75 5.20 21.04
CA ASN A 85 -11.28 5.18 21.07
C ASN A 85 -10.65 4.60 19.79
N ASP A 86 -11.45 4.19 18.79
CA ASP A 86 -10.93 3.66 17.53
C ASP A 86 -10.66 4.83 16.57
N LYS A 87 -9.52 4.80 15.87
CA LYS A 87 -9.24 5.73 14.77
C LYS A 87 -10.11 5.35 13.56
N SER A 88 -11.36 5.78 13.55
CA SER A 88 -12.31 5.54 12.46
C SER A 88 -12.07 6.48 11.27
N LEU A 89 -12.49 6.04 10.08
CA LEU A 89 -12.19 6.72 8.82
C LEU A 89 -12.74 8.14 8.77
N CYS A 90 -14.04 8.33 9.04
CA CYS A 90 -14.69 9.64 8.93
C CYS A 90 -14.01 10.73 9.79
N PRO A 91 -13.81 10.55 11.12
CA PRO A 91 -13.15 11.57 11.93
C PRO A 91 -11.72 11.89 11.48
N GLN A 92 -10.94 10.88 11.09
CA GLN A 92 -9.54 11.05 10.69
C GLN A 92 -9.43 11.74 9.33
N LEU A 93 -10.23 11.34 8.35
CA LEU A 93 -10.30 11.99 7.04
C LEU A 93 -10.75 13.46 7.18
N ASN A 94 -11.80 13.71 7.96
CA ASN A 94 -12.28 15.08 8.20
C ASN A 94 -11.28 15.94 8.99
N ALA A 95 -10.43 15.35 9.84
CA ALA A 95 -9.34 16.08 10.48
C ALA A 95 -8.28 16.47 9.45
N ALA A 96 -7.85 15.54 8.58
CA ALA A 96 -6.88 15.80 7.51
C ALA A 96 -7.39 16.89 6.53
N LEU A 97 -8.68 16.85 6.15
CA LEU A 97 -9.29 17.87 5.29
C LEU A 97 -9.24 19.28 5.90
N ARG A 98 -9.28 19.38 7.23
CA ARG A 98 -9.24 20.63 8.00
C ARG A 98 -7.82 21.05 8.39
N SER A 99 -6.79 20.23 8.14
CA SER A 99 -5.41 20.57 8.46
C SER A 99 -4.84 21.59 7.48
N LYS A 100 -3.99 22.49 8.00
CA LYS A 100 -3.18 23.40 7.16
C LYS A 100 -2.11 22.65 6.40
N ASP A 101 -1.63 21.54 6.98
CA ASP A 101 -0.66 20.66 6.35
C ASP A 101 -1.39 19.71 5.39
N ARG A 102 -1.28 19.98 4.09
CA ARG A 102 -1.91 19.14 3.06
C ARG A 102 -1.23 17.79 2.89
N SER A 103 -0.04 17.59 3.44
CA SER A 103 0.60 16.27 3.44
C SER A 103 -0.20 15.24 4.25
N GLU A 104 -1.02 15.70 5.22
CA GLU A 104 -1.92 14.82 5.98
C GLU A 104 -3.02 14.16 5.12
N LEU A 105 -3.31 14.68 3.93
CA LEU A 105 -4.25 14.08 2.98
C LEU A 105 -3.63 12.96 2.13
N LEU A 106 -2.30 12.86 2.06
CA LEU A 106 -1.60 11.90 1.19
C LEU A 106 -2.08 10.45 1.38
N PRO A 107 -2.22 9.93 2.62
CA PRO A 107 -2.67 8.56 2.82
C PRO A 107 -4.11 8.31 2.32
N TYR A 108 -4.91 9.36 2.20
CA TYR A 108 -6.32 9.29 1.84
C TYR A 108 -6.60 9.52 0.36
N LEU A 109 -5.61 9.89 -0.47
CA LEU A 109 -5.86 10.29 -1.87
C LEU A 109 -6.51 9.18 -2.70
N MET A 110 -6.08 7.91 -2.51
CA MET A 110 -6.68 6.76 -3.20
C MET A 110 -8.13 6.53 -2.79
N TYR A 111 -8.39 6.57 -1.48
CA TYR A 111 -9.74 6.48 -0.95
C TYR A 111 -10.63 7.64 -1.41
N LEU A 112 -10.10 8.87 -1.41
CA LEU A 112 -10.79 10.07 -1.88
C LEU A 112 -11.14 9.97 -3.37
N LYS A 113 -10.26 9.43 -4.21
CA LYS A 113 -10.56 9.20 -5.64
C LYS A 113 -11.79 8.31 -5.81
N LEU A 114 -11.84 7.17 -5.13
CA LEU A 114 -12.98 6.24 -5.19
C LEU A 114 -14.24 6.88 -4.60
N PHE A 115 -14.14 7.42 -3.40
CA PHE A 115 -15.25 8.02 -2.65
C PHE A 115 -15.88 9.21 -3.37
N LEU A 116 -15.05 10.12 -3.90
CA LEU A 116 -15.56 11.26 -4.67
C LEU A 116 -16.12 10.83 -6.01
N THR A 117 -15.53 9.83 -6.70
CA THR A 117 -16.11 9.30 -7.94
C THR A 117 -17.53 8.79 -7.70
N ALA A 118 -17.77 8.07 -6.60
CA ALA A 118 -19.10 7.63 -6.18
C ALA A 118 -20.05 8.83 -5.94
N LEU A 119 -19.64 9.79 -5.10
CA LEU A 119 -20.46 10.95 -4.76
C LEU A 119 -20.79 11.84 -5.97
N TRP A 120 -19.88 11.94 -6.95
CA TRP A 120 -20.12 12.72 -8.17
C TRP A 120 -21.15 12.08 -9.11
N LYS A 121 -21.26 10.75 -9.12
CA LYS A 121 -22.29 10.03 -9.87
C LYS A 121 -23.69 10.20 -9.24
N LEU A 122 -23.76 10.39 -7.92
CA LEU A 122 -25.02 10.63 -7.22
C LEU A 122 -25.61 12.00 -7.57
N LYS A 123 -26.94 12.06 -7.65
CA LYS A 123 -27.68 13.30 -7.97
C LYS A 123 -27.49 14.34 -6.87
N SER A 124 -27.12 15.57 -7.26
CA SER A 124 -27.06 16.70 -6.33
C SER A 124 -28.47 17.17 -5.95
N LEU A 125 -28.64 17.47 -4.67
CA LEU A 125 -29.89 17.95 -4.07
C LEU A 125 -29.79 19.43 -3.71
N ARG A 126 -30.88 20.15 -3.99
CA ARG A 126 -31.08 21.55 -3.58
C ARG A 126 -32.21 21.60 -2.55
N LYS A 127 -31.89 21.53 -1.26
CA LYS A 127 -32.87 21.59 -0.15
C LYS A 127 -32.25 22.19 1.11
N SER A 128 -33.10 22.55 2.08
CA SER A 128 -32.62 22.86 3.43
C SER A 128 -32.31 21.56 4.17
N VAL A 129 -31.14 21.49 4.79
CA VAL A 129 -30.71 20.35 5.62
C VAL A 129 -30.28 20.84 7.00
N TRP A 130 -30.20 19.91 7.95
CA TRP A 130 -29.88 20.18 9.34
C TRP A 130 -28.63 19.43 9.79
N ARG A 131 -27.77 20.14 10.52
CA ARG A 131 -26.59 19.60 11.22
C ARG A 131 -26.52 20.18 12.63
N GLY A 132 -25.84 19.55 13.57
CA GLY A 132 -25.76 20.09 14.93
C GLY A 132 -24.55 19.66 15.74
N VAL A 133 -24.18 20.48 16.72
CA VAL A 133 -23.01 20.27 17.58
C VAL A 133 -23.33 20.62 19.04
N LYS A 134 -22.76 19.87 19.99
CA LYS A 134 -22.95 20.07 21.45
C LYS A 134 -22.03 21.17 22.00
N ALA A 135 -22.04 22.34 21.36
CA ALA A 135 -21.28 23.53 21.73
C ALA A 135 -22.02 24.79 21.27
N ASP A 136 -21.76 25.93 21.91
CA ASP A 136 -22.20 27.24 21.42
C ASP A 136 -21.16 27.81 20.46
N LEU A 137 -21.46 27.80 19.17
CA LEU A 137 -20.57 28.31 18.12
C LEU A 137 -21.00 29.68 17.59
N SER A 138 -21.93 30.38 18.25
CA SER A 138 -22.50 31.63 17.69
C SER A 138 -21.43 32.70 17.44
N ALA A 139 -20.39 32.75 18.28
CA ALA A 139 -19.28 33.71 18.13
C ALA A 139 -18.41 33.43 16.90
N GLN A 140 -18.32 32.17 16.45
CA GLN A 140 -17.51 31.77 15.30
C GLN A 140 -18.16 32.12 13.96
N TYR A 141 -19.48 32.30 13.92
CA TYR A 141 -20.26 32.44 12.69
C TYR A 141 -21.12 33.72 12.66
N PRO A 142 -20.57 34.93 12.83
CA PRO A 142 -21.37 36.16 12.79
C PRO A 142 -22.14 36.33 11.47
N VAL A 143 -23.32 36.96 11.53
CA VAL A 143 -24.18 37.21 10.36
C VAL A 143 -23.40 37.97 9.27
N GLY A 144 -23.54 37.55 8.02
CA GLY A 144 -22.83 38.08 6.85
C GLY A 144 -21.44 37.48 6.61
N LYS A 145 -20.92 36.64 7.52
CA LYS A 145 -19.64 35.96 7.32
C LYS A 145 -19.74 34.96 6.17
N LYS A 146 -18.76 34.99 5.28
CA LYS A 146 -18.53 33.99 4.23
C LYS A 146 -17.31 33.14 4.58
N PHE A 147 -17.39 31.84 4.39
CA PHE A 147 -16.31 30.92 4.73
C PHE A 147 -16.41 29.63 3.91
N VAL A 148 -15.34 28.84 3.92
CA VAL A 148 -15.28 27.53 3.27
C VAL A 148 -15.53 26.46 4.32
N TRP A 149 -16.32 25.45 3.97
CA TRP A 149 -16.62 24.29 4.81
C TRP A 149 -15.76 23.12 4.36
N TRP A 150 -14.78 22.72 5.16
CA TRP A 150 -13.70 21.83 4.70
C TRP A 150 -13.94 20.35 4.96
N GLY A 151 -14.80 19.95 5.89
CA GLY A 151 -15.11 18.54 6.14
C GLY A 151 -16.32 18.02 5.36
N PHE A 152 -16.30 16.72 5.02
CA PHE A 152 -17.53 16.03 4.65
C PHE A 152 -18.51 16.06 5.83
N SER A 153 -19.79 16.22 5.53
CA SER A 153 -20.76 16.59 6.57
C SER A 153 -22.07 15.84 6.44
N SER A 154 -22.27 14.85 7.31
CA SER A 154 -23.56 14.18 7.44
C SER A 154 -24.61 15.13 8.00
N CYS A 155 -25.70 15.27 7.26
CA CYS A 155 -26.87 16.08 7.58
C CYS A 155 -28.13 15.23 7.46
N VAL A 156 -29.22 15.71 8.07
CA VAL A 156 -30.56 15.14 7.94
C VAL A 156 -31.51 16.19 7.38
N ASP A 157 -32.68 15.77 6.93
CA ASP A 157 -33.60 16.68 6.23
C ASP A 157 -34.63 17.37 7.13
N SER A 158 -34.88 16.83 8.33
CA SER A 158 -35.83 17.40 9.28
C SER A 158 -35.16 17.85 10.59
N LEU A 159 -35.81 18.82 11.25
CA LEU A 159 -35.40 19.27 12.58
C LEU A 159 -35.65 18.18 13.64
N ASP A 160 -36.68 17.36 13.44
CA ASP A 160 -37.07 16.31 14.39
C ASP A 160 -36.01 15.21 14.41
N ASP A 161 -35.46 14.84 13.25
CA ASP A 161 -34.41 13.82 13.14
C ASP A 161 -33.13 14.24 13.86
N ILE A 162 -32.66 15.48 13.63
CA ILE A 162 -31.43 15.97 14.27
C ILE A 162 -31.60 16.08 15.79
N GLN A 163 -32.83 16.31 16.26
CA GLN A 163 -33.18 16.40 17.68
C GLN A 163 -33.36 15.04 18.36
N SER A 164 -33.34 13.93 17.61
CA SER A 164 -33.35 12.59 18.20
C SER A 164 -32.15 12.36 19.12
N ASP A 165 -32.33 11.60 20.21
CA ASP A 165 -31.25 11.29 21.17
C ASP A 165 -30.11 10.45 20.55
N ARG A 166 -30.35 9.85 19.38
CA ARG A 166 -29.33 9.15 18.59
C ARG A 166 -28.38 10.11 17.87
N LEU A 167 -28.88 11.30 17.49
CA LEU A 167 -28.11 12.39 16.92
C LEU A 167 -27.82 13.42 18.02
N LEU A 168 -28.24 14.68 17.86
CA LEU A 168 -27.87 15.76 18.78
C LEU A 168 -28.59 15.68 20.13
N GLY A 169 -29.83 15.19 20.13
CA GLY A 169 -30.72 15.25 21.28
C GLY A 169 -31.30 16.65 21.54
N THR A 170 -32.15 16.73 22.55
CA THR A 170 -32.90 17.95 22.93
C THR A 170 -32.38 18.65 24.19
N ARG A 171 -31.21 18.25 24.73
CA ARG A 171 -30.71 18.72 26.02
C ARG A 171 -29.28 19.26 25.93
N GLY A 172 -28.98 20.26 26.75
CA GLY A 172 -27.64 20.85 26.89
C GLY A 172 -27.32 21.90 25.83
N ILE A 173 -26.20 22.60 26.02
CA ILE A 173 -25.73 23.65 25.12
C ILE A 173 -25.46 23.06 23.74
N ARG A 174 -26.11 23.63 22.71
CA ARG A 174 -26.00 23.14 21.34
C ARG A 174 -26.21 24.22 20.28
N THR A 175 -25.55 24.02 19.14
CA THR A 175 -25.74 24.82 17.93
C THR A 175 -26.34 23.94 16.84
N LEU A 176 -27.45 24.37 16.26
CA LEU A 176 -28.12 23.78 15.11
C LEU A 176 -27.83 24.61 13.87
N PHE A 177 -27.29 24.00 12.83
CA PHE A 177 -27.11 24.60 11.53
C PHE A 177 -28.27 24.22 10.64
N LYS A 178 -29.02 25.22 10.18
CA LYS A 178 -29.94 25.08 9.05
C LYS A 178 -29.16 25.52 7.79
N ILE A 179 -28.99 24.63 6.82
CA ILE A 179 -28.13 24.89 5.66
C ILE A 179 -28.97 24.77 4.39
N GLU A 180 -29.11 25.86 3.64
CA GLU A 180 -29.63 25.83 2.27
C GLU A 180 -28.52 25.30 1.34
N CYS A 181 -28.48 23.98 1.11
CA CYS A 181 -27.46 23.37 0.26
C CYS A 181 -27.91 23.30 -1.21
N GLN A 182 -26.92 23.32 -2.11
CA GLN A 182 -27.08 23.19 -3.56
C GLN A 182 -26.45 21.91 -4.11
N THR A 183 -25.42 21.40 -3.44
CA THR A 183 -24.59 20.28 -3.92
C THR A 183 -24.64 19.03 -3.03
N GLY A 184 -25.55 19.00 -2.04
CA GLY A 184 -25.69 17.85 -1.13
C GLY A 184 -26.01 16.55 -1.86
N LYS A 185 -25.51 15.42 -1.36
CA LYS A 185 -25.71 14.08 -1.94
C LYS A 185 -26.57 13.24 -1.01
N ALA A 186 -27.68 12.69 -1.49
CA ALA A 186 -28.42 11.67 -0.74
C ALA A 186 -27.59 10.40 -0.74
N ILE A 187 -27.26 9.90 0.45
CA ILE A 187 -26.42 8.72 0.63
C ILE A 187 -27.10 7.64 1.46
N SER A 188 -28.38 7.79 1.81
CA SER A 188 -29.13 6.86 2.67
C SER A 188 -29.07 5.41 2.18
N GLU A 189 -29.22 5.19 0.87
CA GLU A 189 -29.17 3.86 0.23
C GLU A 189 -27.78 3.22 0.25
N HIS A 190 -26.74 4.01 0.53
CA HIS A 190 -25.34 3.58 0.57
C HIS A 190 -24.71 3.71 1.96
N SER A 191 -25.44 4.28 2.93
CA SER A 191 -24.97 4.48 4.28
C SER A 191 -25.02 3.16 5.05
N TYR A 192 -24.07 2.97 5.96
CA TYR A 192 -24.10 1.88 6.93
C TYR A 192 -25.36 1.93 7.81
N TYR A 193 -25.94 3.12 7.97
CA TYR A 193 -27.18 3.37 8.69
C TYR A 193 -28.25 3.83 7.70
N ASN A 194 -29.13 2.92 7.32
CA ASN A 194 -30.18 3.15 6.31
C ASN A 194 -31.53 3.61 6.91
N ASP A 195 -31.54 3.96 8.19
CA ASP A 195 -32.76 4.31 8.93
C ASP A 195 -33.03 5.82 9.01
N ILE A 196 -32.14 6.63 8.45
CA ILE A 196 -32.28 8.08 8.35
C ILE A 196 -32.05 8.53 6.89
N GLU A 197 -32.76 9.57 6.45
CA GLU A 197 -32.44 10.23 5.18
C GLU A 197 -31.15 11.06 5.33
N GLU A 198 -30.01 10.37 5.20
CA GLU A 198 -28.69 10.97 5.31
C GLU A 198 -28.31 11.71 4.02
N ILE A 199 -27.96 12.99 4.17
CA ILE A 199 -27.47 13.85 3.11
C ILE A 199 -26.05 14.28 3.45
N LEU A 200 -25.11 14.00 2.57
CA LEU A 200 -23.72 14.37 2.73
C LEU A 200 -23.41 15.68 1.99
N LEU A 201 -22.88 16.67 2.71
CA LEU A 201 -22.26 17.84 2.07
C LEU A 201 -20.80 17.52 1.74
N LEU A 202 -20.37 17.96 0.56
CA LEU A 202 -18.99 17.84 0.09
C LEU A 202 -18.08 18.86 0.79
N PRO A 203 -16.78 18.58 0.91
CA PRO A 203 -15.82 19.54 1.43
C PRO A 203 -15.54 20.64 0.38
N GLY A 204 -15.03 21.77 0.84
CA GLY A 204 -14.68 22.90 -0.02
C GLY A 204 -15.87 23.76 -0.46
N ILE A 205 -17.10 23.52 0.03
CA ILE A 205 -18.25 24.36 -0.30
C ILE A 205 -18.17 25.72 0.40
N GLN A 206 -18.65 26.77 -0.26
CA GLN A 206 -18.71 28.11 0.33
C GLN A 206 -20.08 28.37 0.94
N LEU A 207 -20.10 28.82 2.20
CA LEU A 207 -21.32 29.15 2.93
C LEU A 207 -21.31 30.60 3.39
N GLU A 208 -22.49 31.22 3.40
CA GLU A 208 -22.76 32.54 3.99
C GLU A 208 -23.72 32.41 5.18
N VAL A 209 -23.39 33.09 6.28
CA VAL A 209 -24.29 33.17 7.45
C VAL A 209 -25.40 34.18 7.18
N LEU A 210 -26.63 33.70 7.01
CA LEU A 210 -27.81 34.55 6.76
C LEU A 210 -28.39 35.14 8.05
N SER A 211 -28.48 34.34 9.11
CA SER A 211 -29.06 34.78 10.39
C SER A 211 -28.63 33.89 11.54
N GLN A 212 -28.68 34.42 12.76
CA GLN A 212 -28.60 33.64 13.99
C GLN A 212 -29.87 33.86 14.82
N ASN A 213 -30.38 32.79 15.42
CA ASN A 213 -31.52 32.82 16.33
C ASN A 213 -31.18 32.06 17.61
N ARG A 214 -31.67 32.52 18.77
CA ARG A 214 -31.54 31.83 20.06
C ARG A 214 -32.94 31.55 20.62
N PRO A 215 -33.53 30.39 20.29
CA PRO A 215 -34.85 30.01 20.80
C PRO A 215 -34.88 29.85 22.33
N SER A 216 -33.75 29.46 22.92
CA SER A 216 -33.56 29.29 24.37
C SER A 216 -32.12 29.64 24.76
N THR A 217 -31.81 29.63 26.06
CA THR A 217 -30.47 29.92 26.59
C THR A 217 -29.43 28.86 26.20
N ASP A 218 -29.87 27.63 25.96
CA ASP A 218 -29.02 26.46 25.64
C ASP A 218 -29.01 26.10 24.14
N VAL A 219 -29.74 26.82 23.28
CA VAL A 219 -29.83 26.53 21.84
C VAL A 219 -29.54 27.75 20.99
N CYS A 220 -28.61 27.62 20.05
CA CYS A 220 -28.40 28.56 18.96
C CYS A 220 -28.74 27.91 17.62
N ILE A 221 -29.49 28.59 16.76
CA ILE A 221 -29.74 28.20 15.37
C ILE A 221 -28.99 29.15 14.46
N ILE A 222 -28.10 28.62 13.63
CA ILE A 222 -27.35 29.37 12.63
C ILE A 222 -27.88 28.99 11.25
N HIS A 223 -28.39 29.97 10.52
CA HIS A 223 -28.89 29.78 9.16
C HIS A 223 -27.78 30.08 8.16
N LEU A 224 -27.42 29.08 7.36
CA LEU A 224 -26.37 29.12 6.36
C LEU A 224 -26.96 28.93 4.96
N LYS A 225 -26.33 29.53 3.96
CA LYS A 225 -26.65 29.30 2.56
C LYS A 225 -25.41 28.98 1.76
N GLU A 226 -25.46 27.92 0.97
CA GLU A 226 -24.42 27.60 0.01
C GLU A 226 -24.45 28.60 -1.15
N ILE A 227 -23.31 29.24 -1.39
CA ILE A 227 -23.12 30.26 -2.41
C ILE A 227 -22.22 29.74 -3.52
N GLU A 228 -22.46 30.20 -4.75
CA GLU A 228 -21.58 29.86 -5.87
C GLU A 228 -20.21 30.52 -5.69
N SER A 229 -19.16 29.71 -5.83
CA SER A 229 -17.77 30.17 -5.73
C SER A 229 -17.21 30.48 -7.11
N THR A 230 -16.40 31.54 -7.21
CA THR A 230 -15.59 31.81 -8.41
C THR A 230 -14.31 30.96 -8.48
N VAL A 231 -14.01 30.19 -7.43
CA VAL A 231 -12.83 29.32 -7.31
C VAL A 231 -13.28 27.93 -6.84
N SER A 232 -12.87 26.87 -7.56
CA SER A 232 -13.11 25.50 -7.11
C SER A 232 -12.09 25.09 -6.05
N TYR A 233 -12.56 24.59 -4.91
CA TYR A 233 -11.70 24.01 -3.86
C TYR A 233 -11.66 22.48 -3.90
N LEU A 234 -12.50 21.88 -4.75
CA LEU A 234 -12.62 20.44 -4.94
C LEU A 234 -13.06 20.19 -6.39
N GLU A 235 -12.12 19.74 -7.22
CA GLU A 235 -12.37 19.45 -8.63
C GLU A 235 -13.18 18.17 -8.87
N SER A 236 -13.69 17.99 -10.09
CA SER A 236 -14.38 16.74 -10.44
C SER A 236 -13.39 15.59 -10.63
N PRO A 237 -13.56 14.42 -9.98
CA PRO A 237 -12.71 13.25 -10.19
C PRO A 237 -12.96 12.56 -11.55
N LEU A 238 -14.07 12.89 -12.22
CA LEU A 238 -14.47 12.34 -13.52
C LEU A 238 -13.73 13.09 -14.65
N THR A 239 -12.72 12.46 -15.24
CA THR A 239 -12.08 12.93 -16.48
C THR A 239 -12.97 12.65 -17.70
N SER A 240 -12.81 13.42 -18.77
CA SER A 240 -13.61 13.37 -20.00
C SER A 240 -13.61 12.02 -20.74
N SER A 241 -12.72 11.08 -20.39
CA SER A 241 -12.68 9.71 -20.92
C SER A 241 -13.77 8.78 -20.36
N ASN A 242 -14.33 9.08 -19.18
CA ASN A 242 -15.32 8.21 -18.50
C ASN A 242 -16.78 8.48 -18.90
N LEU A 243 -17.04 9.44 -19.79
CA LEU A 243 -18.39 9.75 -20.28
C LEU A 243 -18.89 8.82 -21.40
N ASN A 244 -18.03 7.97 -21.97
CA ASN A 244 -18.36 7.16 -23.15
C ASN A 244 -18.61 5.66 -22.91
N ASN A 245 -18.46 5.16 -21.67
CA ASN A 245 -18.64 3.73 -21.34
C ASN A 245 -19.91 3.43 -20.55
N SER A 246 -21.02 4.10 -20.88
CA SER A 246 -22.34 3.69 -20.41
C SER A 246 -23.39 3.83 -21.52
N MET A 247 -23.49 2.80 -22.37
CA MET A 247 -24.75 2.34 -22.98
C MET A 247 -24.50 1.09 -23.85
N PRO A 248 -24.95 -0.11 -23.43
CA PRO A 248 -25.15 -1.22 -24.35
C PRO A 248 -26.33 -0.88 -25.29
N ARG A 249 -26.08 -0.84 -26.60
CA ARG A 249 -27.14 -0.73 -27.61
C ARG A 249 -27.95 -2.02 -27.64
N TYR A 250 -29.11 -2.02 -27.00
CA TYR A 250 -30.16 -3.00 -27.29
C TYR A 250 -30.95 -2.54 -28.52
N HIS A 251 -30.92 -3.38 -29.56
CA HIS A 251 -31.86 -3.33 -30.68
C HIS A 251 -33.27 -3.66 -30.17
N HIS A 252 -34.26 -2.81 -30.45
CA HIS A 252 -35.54 -3.20 -31.07
C HIS A 252 -36.43 -1.97 -31.33
N ASP A 253 -36.79 -1.83 -32.61
CA ASP A 253 -38.04 -1.32 -33.20
C ASP A 253 -38.67 0.04 -32.78
N LYS A 254 -38.73 0.92 -33.78
CA LYS A 254 -39.62 2.09 -33.93
C LYS A 254 -41.10 1.63 -34.10
N PRO A 255 -42.16 2.46 -33.93
CA PRO A 255 -42.23 3.81 -34.56
C PRO A 255 -43.13 4.93 -33.93
N TYR A 256 -43.02 6.13 -34.55
CA TYR A 256 -43.90 7.35 -34.52
C TYR A 256 -44.05 8.10 -33.17
N SER A 257 -44.09 9.45 -33.04
CA SER A 257 -44.20 10.60 -33.96
C SER A 257 -43.90 11.93 -33.22
N ALA A 258 -43.14 12.81 -33.86
CA ALA A 258 -43.30 14.28 -34.01
C ALA A 258 -43.43 15.26 -32.80
N PRO A 259 -43.01 16.54 -32.99
CA PRO A 259 -42.29 17.35 -32.00
C PRO A 259 -42.99 18.69 -31.69
N LEU A 260 -42.27 19.60 -31.01
CA LEU A 260 -42.34 21.08 -30.98
C LEU A 260 -42.12 21.55 -29.51
N SER A 261 -41.48 22.65 -29.15
CA SER A 261 -40.69 23.68 -29.84
C SER A 261 -40.28 24.70 -28.75
N SER A 262 -39.07 25.26 -28.86
CA SER A 262 -38.72 26.69 -28.73
C SER A 262 -39.45 27.56 -27.67
N THR A 263 -38.84 28.43 -26.86
CA THR A 263 -37.84 29.45 -27.18
C THR A 263 -37.74 30.40 -25.96
N ARG A 264 -36.56 31.01 -25.76
CA ARG A 264 -36.27 32.44 -25.43
C ARG A 264 -37.10 33.15 -24.34
N SER A 265 -36.62 34.16 -23.62
CA SER A 265 -35.33 34.84 -23.36
C SER A 265 -35.74 36.17 -22.71
N MET A 266 -34.79 36.85 -22.04
CA MET A 266 -34.77 38.30 -21.78
C MET A 266 -35.78 38.84 -20.75
N SER A 267 -35.54 39.89 -19.97
CA SER A 267 -34.39 40.75 -19.64
C SER A 267 -34.95 41.90 -18.77
N HIS A 268 -34.05 42.70 -18.17
CA HIS A 268 -34.27 44.10 -17.72
C HIS A 268 -35.06 44.33 -16.42
N LEU A 269 -34.83 45.35 -15.59
CA LEU A 269 -33.81 46.39 -15.31
C LEU A 269 -34.50 47.24 -14.22
N ALA A 270 -33.83 47.65 -13.15
CA ALA A 270 -34.09 48.96 -12.52
C ALA A 270 -33.07 49.32 -11.40
N ASN A 271 -32.36 50.43 -11.67
CA ASN A 271 -31.80 51.44 -10.75
C ASN A 271 -32.84 51.89 -9.69
N THR A 272 -32.57 52.47 -8.51
CA THR A 272 -31.51 53.37 -8.01
C THR A 272 -31.81 53.67 -6.52
N GLN A 273 -30.81 53.87 -5.66
CA GLN A 273 -30.56 55.08 -4.85
C GLN A 273 -29.74 54.80 -3.57
N ARG A 274 -28.84 55.76 -3.31
CA ARG A 274 -27.78 55.79 -2.29
C ARG A 274 -28.30 56.20 -0.91
N SER A 275 -27.67 55.65 0.13
CA SER A 275 -27.39 56.39 1.37
C SER A 275 -26.01 56.01 1.93
N LYS A 276 -25.15 57.04 2.08
CA LYS A 276 -23.93 57.12 2.90
C LYS A 276 -24.26 56.65 4.34
N SER A 277 -23.40 56.10 5.19
CA SER A 277 -21.95 55.89 5.30
C SER A 277 -21.75 55.18 6.65
N LEU A 278 -20.79 54.26 6.78
CA LEU A 278 -19.92 54.14 7.96
C LEU A 278 -18.92 53.01 7.71
N SER A 279 -17.65 53.40 7.66
CA SER A 279 -16.48 52.55 7.54
C SER A 279 -16.28 51.68 8.77
N VAL A 280 -16.21 50.36 8.58
CA VAL A 280 -15.39 49.48 9.43
C VAL A 280 -14.62 48.56 8.48
N SER A 281 -13.33 48.82 8.38
CA SER A 281 -12.34 47.97 7.74
C SER A 281 -12.22 46.65 8.51
N SER A 282 -12.59 45.54 7.88
CA SER A 282 -12.06 44.21 8.21
C SER A 282 -11.56 43.59 6.92
N SER A 283 -10.28 43.26 6.93
CA SER A 283 -9.44 42.89 5.79
C SER A 283 -9.81 41.50 5.26
N LEU A 284 -10.56 41.47 4.15
CA LEU A 284 -10.51 40.38 3.19
C LEU A 284 -9.17 40.48 2.44
N LEU A 285 -8.37 39.41 2.39
CA LEU A 285 -7.21 39.33 1.50
C LEU A 285 -7.70 39.38 0.03
N PRO A 286 -7.25 40.35 -0.79
CA PRO A 286 -7.57 40.41 -2.22
C PRO A 286 -7.16 39.14 -2.99
N GLN A 287 -7.87 38.83 -4.08
CA GLN A 287 -7.63 37.65 -4.92
C GLN A 287 -6.18 37.50 -5.43
N GLU A 288 -5.44 38.60 -5.56
CA GLU A 288 -4.01 38.56 -5.91
C GLU A 288 -3.16 37.93 -4.81
N ASP A 289 -3.49 38.13 -3.53
CA ASP A 289 -2.71 37.63 -2.41
C ASP A 289 -2.87 36.12 -2.23
N ILE A 290 -4.06 35.55 -2.48
CA ILE A 290 -4.30 34.10 -2.47
C ILE A 290 -3.58 33.42 -3.64
N LYS A 291 -3.59 34.05 -4.82
CA LYS A 291 -2.83 33.56 -5.99
C LYS A 291 -1.32 33.65 -5.74
N MET A 292 -0.85 34.71 -5.06
CA MET A 292 0.54 34.83 -4.63
C MET A 292 0.91 33.78 -3.58
N LEU A 293 0.02 33.48 -2.62
CA LEU A 293 0.25 32.44 -1.60
C LEU A 293 0.34 31.04 -2.23
N LYS A 294 -0.60 30.65 -3.10
CA LYS A 294 -0.51 29.37 -3.86
C LYS A 294 0.78 29.29 -4.68
N LYS A 295 1.15 30.41 -5.33
CA LYS A 295 2.40 30.49 -6.11
C LYS A 295 3.63 30.43 -5.21
N ALA A 296 3.59 31.03 -4.01
CA ALA A 296 4.71 31.06 -3.08
C ALA A 296 4.95 29.69 -2.44
N THR A 297 3.91 28.95 -2.06
CA THR A 297 4.03 27.59 -1.52
C THR A 297 4.59 26.63 -2.57
N LYS A 298 3.99 26.60 -3.79
CA LYS A 298 4.52 25.79 -4.90
C LYS A 298 5.94 26.19 -5.32
N PHE A 299 6.28 27.48 -5.19
CA PHE A 299 7.64 27.97 -5.46
C PHE A 299 8.64 27.55 -4.36
N HIS A 300 8.20 27.47 -3.10
CA HIS A 300 9.01 26.99 -2.00
C HIS A 300 9.32 25.49 -2.15
N GLU A 301 8.32 24.66 -2.43
CA GLU A 301 8.47 23.21 -2.67
C GLU A 301 9.41 22.93 -3.85
N LYS A 302 9.22 23.60 -4.99
CA LYS A 302 10.12 23.48 -6.15
C LYS A 302 11.57 23.88 -5.84
N ARG A 303 11.77 24.84 -4.93
CA ARG A 303 13.11 25.25 -4.51
C ARG A 303 13.79 24.15 -3.69
N VAL A 304 13.04 23.46 -2.83
CA VAL A 304 13.55 22.34 -2.02
C VAL A 304 14.01 21.19 -2.91
N LEU A 305 13.19 20.73 -3.85
CA LEU A 305 13.56 19.64 -4.76
C LEU A 305 14.78 20.01 -5.61
N LYS A 306 14.83 21.24 -6.12
CA LYS A 306 15.97 21.71 -6.92
C LYS A 306 17.26 21.79 -6.09
N GLU A 307 17.19 22.25 -4.85
CA GLU A 307 18.33 22.26 -3.93
C GLU A 307 18.81 20.83 -3.62
N PHE A 308 17.88 19.90 -3.38
CA PHE A 308 18.16 18.47 -3.21
C PHE A 308 18.88 17.87 -4.42
N ILE A 309 18.32 18.04 -5.64
CA ILE A 309 18.94 17.55 -6.88
C ILE A 309 20.37 18.07 -7.03
N ASN A 310 20.61 19.35 -6.72
CA ASN A 310 21.94 19.95 -6.84
C ASN A 310 22.95 19.34 -5.85
N GLN A 311 22.52 19.00 -4.64
CA GLN A 311 23.36 18.35 -3.63
C GLN A 311 23.72 16.92 -4.04
N GLU A 312 22.77 16.20 -4.61
CA GLU A 312 22.90 14.78 -4.98
C GLU A 312 23.42 14.58 -6.42
N ARG A 313 23.62 15.66 -7.18
CA ARG A 313 23.89 15.65 -8.63
C ARG A 313 25.09 14.80 -9.05
N LYS A 314 26.10 14.69 -8.19
CA LYS A 314 27.37 13.98 -8.46
C LYS A 314 27.45 12.58 -7.84
N LYS A 315 26.41 12.12 -7.14
CA LYS A 315 26.39 10.77 -6.56
C LYS A 315 26.04 9.74 -7.63
N GLU A 316 26.51 8.51 -7.46
CA GLU A 316 26.14 7.42 -8.38
C GLU A 316 24.76 6.84 -8.07
N SER A 317 24.34 6.92 -6.80
CA SER A 317 23.06 6.43 -6.30
C SER A 317 22.31 7.59 -5.66
N ILE A 318 21.10 7.87 -6.15
CA ILE A 318 20.23 8.91 -5.63
C ILE A 318 18.92 8.32 -5.11
N ARG A 319 18.55 8.65 -3.88
CA ARG A 319 17.31 8.22 -3.24
C ARG A 319 16.45 9.45 -2.98
N PHE A 320 15.33 9.57 -3.70
CA PHE A 320 14.42 10.68 -3.49
C PHE A 320 13.66 10.51 -2.17
N PRO A 321 13.37 11.61 -1.46
CA PRO A 321 12.49 11.56 -0.30
C PRO A 321 11.09 11.08 -0.70
N LYS A 322 10.35 10.54 0.27
CA LYS A 322 8.97 10.09 0.06
C LYS A 322 8.04 11.30 0.05
N GLU A 323 7.79 11.84 -1.14
CA GLU A 323 7.00 13.05 -1.34
C GLU A 323 6.04 12.84 -2.52
N LEU A 324 4.95 13.60 -2.54
CA LEU A 324 4.08 13.67 -3.72
C LEU A 324 4.80 14.48 -4.80
N LEU A 325 5.30 13.80 -5.83
CA LEU A 325 5.91 14.45 -6.98
C LEU A 325 4.84 14.78 -8.01
N ASP A 326 4.66 16.06 -8.31
CA ASP A 326 3.74 16.50 -9.36
C ASP A 326 4.40 16.39 -10.76
N CYS A 327 3.62 16.65 -11.81
CA CYS A 327 4.13 16.61 -13.19
C CYS A 327 5.25 17.62 -13.47
N ASP A 328 5.27 18.78 -12.81
CA ASP A 328 6.34 19.78 -12.99
C ASP A 328 7.65 19.28 -12.36
N ASP A 329 7.56 18.67 -11.19
CA ASP A 329 8.69 18.05 -10.48
C ASP A 329 9.27 16.91 -11.32
N MET A 330 8.41 16.03 -11.84
CA MET A 330 8.80 14.96 -12.75
C MET A 330 9.45 15.49 -14.03
N GLN A 331 9.01 16.65 -14.54
CA GLN A 331 9.63 17.28 -15.70
C GLN A 331 11.04 17.78 -15.38
N MET A 332 11.25 18.35 -14.19
CA MET A 332 12.58 18.75 -13.72
C MET A 332 13.51 17.54 -13.58
N LEU A 333 13.02 16.45 -12.99
CA LEU A 333 13.76 15.21 -12.84
C LEU A 333 14.12 14.59 -14.19
N SER A 334 13.18 14.57 -15.13
CA SER A 334 13.40 14.07 -16.49
C SER A 334 14.48 14.86 -17.23
N GLN A 335 14.48 16.19 -17.12
CA GLN A 335 15.50 17.05 -17.72
C GLN A 335 16.89 16.81 -17.13
N GLU A 336 16.98 16.68 -15.81
CA GLU A 336 18.25 16.38 -15.15
C GLU A 336 18.73 14.97 -15.54
N LEU A 337 17.86 13.97 -15.49
CA LEU A 337 18.16 12.58 -15.88
C LEU A 337 18.71 12.49 -17.30
N ALA A 338 18.15 13.27 -18.24
CA ALA A 338 18.61 13.29 -19.63
C ALA A 338 20.08 13.72 -19.80
N THR A 339 20.58 14.58 -18.91
CA THR A 339 21.91 15.20 -19.04
C THR A 339 22.91 14.71 -18.00
N ASN A 340 22.44 14.14 -16.90
CA ASN A 340 23.26 13.69 -15.79
C ASN A 340 24.03 12.41 -16.17
N LYS A 341 25.36 12.48 -16.02
CA LYS A 341 26.28 11.37 -16.34
C LYS A 341 26.80 10.62 -15.10
N TYR A 342 26.44 11.08 -13.91
CA TYR A 342 26.87 10.49 -12.64
C TYR A 342 25.85 9.47 -12.14
N TRP A 343 24.55 9.74 -12.31
CA TRP A 343 23.50 8.85 -11.84
C TRP A 343 23.55 7.50 -12.57
N LYS A 344 23.71 6.45 -11.75
CA LYS A 344 23.67 5.04 -12.14
C LYS A 344 22.50 4.31 -11.49
N ALA A 345 22.05 4.74 -10.31
CA ALA A 345 20.91 4.17 -9.61
C ALA A 345 19.98 5.29 -9.10
N MET A 346 18.69 5.17 -9.38
CA MET A 346 17.65 6.13 -8.97
C MET A 346 16.53 5.39 -8.26
N TYR A 347 16.17 5.84 -7.06
CA TYR A 347 15.10 5.26 -6.24
C TYR A 347 14.00 6.31 -6.03
N LEU A 348 12.81 6.03 -6.54
CA LEU A 348 11.59 6.86 -6.48
C LEU A 348 10.45 6.13 -5.76
N TRP A 349 10.80 5.28 -4.80
CA TRP A 349 9.88 4.50 -4.00
C TRP A 349 8.90 5.35 -3.17
N GLU A 350 7.61 4.98 -3.12
CA GLU A 350 6.57 5.70 -2.36
C GLU A 350 6.44 7.20 -2.71
N ASN A 351 6.46 7.53 -4.01
CA ASN A 351 6.32 8.91 -4.52
C ASN A 351 4.99 9.17 -5.24
N TYR A 352 4.02 8.24 -5.09
CA TYR A 352 2.69 8.32 -5.69
C TYR A 352 2.71 8.48 -7.23
N LEU A 353 3.73 7.92 -7.89
CA LEU A 353 3.89 8.02 -9.34
C LEU A 353 2.82 7.19 -10.07
N ASN A 354 2.34 7.71 -11.19
CA ASN A 354 1.35 7.08 -12.07
C ASN A 354 1.87 7.07 -13.52
N GLU A 355 1.03 6.68 -14.47
CA GLU A 355 1.37 6.58 -15.89
C GLU A 355 1.85 7.91 -16.49
N LYS A 356 1.26 9.04 -16.08
CA LYS A 356 1.67 10.38 -16.55
C LYS A 356 3.07 10.72 -16.07
N HIS A 357 3.34 10.46 -14.79
CA HIS A 357 4.64 10.72 -14.19
C HIS A 357 5.74 9.87 -14.84
N ILE A 358 5.47 8.58 -15.08
CA ILE A 358 6.40 7.69 -15.76
C ILE A 358 6.62 8.11 -17.21
N LEU A 359 5.58 8.51 -17.94
CA LEU A 359 5.73 9.02 -19.30
C LEU A 359 6.70 10.20 -19.36
N ILE A 360 6.59 11.14 -18.41
CA ILE A 360 7.51 12.29 -18.31
C ILE A 360 8.93 11.82 -18.00
N LEU A 361 9.12 10.95 -17.00
CA LEU A 361 10.43 10.44 -16.60
C LEU A 361 11.12 9.70 -17.75
N MET A 362 10.36 8.91 -18.50
CA MET A 362 10.86 8.09 -19.61
C MET A 362 11.45 8.92 -20.75
N HIS A 363 10.97 10.15 -20.97
CA HIS A 363 11.58 11.06 -21.96
C HIS A 363 13.05 11.35 -21.65
N GLY A 364 13.38 11.57 -20.37
CA GLY A 364 14.76 11.78 -19.92
C GLY A 364 15.58 10.50 -19.96
N LEU A 365 14.99 9.39 -19.50
CA LEU A 365 15.65 8.09 -19.48
C LEU A 365 16.04 7.61 -20.88
N LYS A 366 15.24 7.92 -21.91
CA LYS A 366 15.53 7.59 -23.31
C LYS A 366 16.86 8.19 -23.80
N LEU A 367 17.24 9.36 -23.29
CA LEU A 367 18.49 10.04 -23.63
C LEU A 367 19.65 9.60 -22.72
N ASN A 368 19.33 9.07 -21.54
CA ASN A 368 20.32 8.67 -20.56
C ASN A 368 20.96 7.31 -20.91
N THR A 369 22.29 7.27 -20.87
CA THR A 369 23.08 6.05 -21.16
C THR A 369 23.86 5.51 -19.95
N THR A 370 23.82 6.21 -18.81
CA THR A 370 24.59 5.87 -17.61
C THR A 370 23.79 5.08 -16.59
N MET A 371 22.47 5.26 -16.55
CA MET A 371 21.54 4.61 -15.64
C MET A 371 21.60 3.09 -15.77
N LYS A 372 21.82 2.41 -14.65
CA LYS A 372 21.90 0.95 -14.51
C LYS A 372 20.75 0.38 -13.69
N CYS A 373 20.25 1.13 -12.72
CA CYS A 373 19.20 0.71 -11.80
C CYS A 373 18.12 1.80 -11.70
N LEU A 374 16.87 1.40 -11.81
CA LEU A 374 15.70 2.25 -11.56
C LEU A 374 14.74 1.52 -10.64
N SER A 375 14.50 2.06 -9.44
CA SER A 375 13.46 1.59 -8.53
C SER A 375 12.29 2.56 -8.53
N LEU A 376 11.11 1.99 -8.79
CA LEU A 376 9.80 2.64 -8.78
C LEU A 376 8.86 1.89 -7.82
N ASP A 377 9.41 1.21 -6.82
CA ASP A 377 8.63 0.39 -5.88
C ASP A 377 7.56 1.21 -5.14
N CYS A 378 6.46 0.58 -4.75
CA CYS A 378 5.40 1.21 -3.95
C CYS A 378 4.86 2.50 -4.59
N ASN A 379 4.56 2.47 -5.89
CA ASN A 379 3.89 3.56 -6.62
C ASN A 379 2.56 3.03 -7.21
N PHE A 380 1.93 3.81 -8.09
CA PHE A 380 0.63 3.48 -8.69
C PHE A 380 0.75 3.36 -10.20
N LEU A 381 1.81 2.66 -10.65
CA LEU A 381 2.12 2.57 -12.06
C LEU A 381 1.01 1.90 -12.84
N ASN A 382 0.30 0.90 -12.29
CA ASN A 382 -0.72 0.10 -12.96
C ASN A 382 -0.26 -0.49 -14.31
N ASP A 383 -1.20 -1.04 -15.08
CA ASP A 383 -0.91 -1.62 -16.39
C ASP A 383 -0.45 -0.56 -17.39
N GLU A 384 -1.03 0.64 -17.34
CA GLU A 384 -0.71 1.74 -18.24
C GLU A 384 0.71 2.27 -18.01
N GLY A 385 1.14 2.44 -16.77
CA GLY A 385 2.51 2.84 -16.45
C GLY A 385 3.53 1.75 -16.77
N ALA A 386 3.19 0.48 -16.56
CA ALA A 386 4.01 -0.66 -17.00
C ALA A 386 4.16 -0.68 -18.53
N SER A 387 3.09 -0.41 -19.27
CA SER A 387 3.09 -0.30 -20.74
C SER A 387 4.02 0.81 -21.25
N VAL A 388 3.93 2.00 -20.65
CA VAL A 388 4.80 3.14 -20.96
C VAL A 388 6.27 2.79 -20.70
N LEU A 389 6.57 2.17 -19.56
CA LEU A 389 7.90 1.73 -19.20
C LEU A 389 8.43 0.68 -20.20
N ALA A 390 7.63 -0.34 -20.51
CA ALA A 390 7.97 -1.41 -21.44
C ALA A 390 8.33 -0.88 -22.83
N ALA A 391 7.55 0.07 -23.36
CA ALA A 391 7.78 0.67 -24.67
C ALA A 391 9.17 1.33 -24.79
N ILE A 392 9.65 1.94 -23.71
CA ILE A 392 10.92 2.67 -23.69
C ILE A 392 12.07 1.71 -23.41
N LEU A 393 11.90 0.81 -22.44
CA LEU A 393 12.89 -0.21 -22.09
C LEU A 393 13.20 -1.16 -23.26
N LYS A 394 12.27 -1.36 -24.20
CA LYS A 394 12.51 -2.16 -25.41
C LYS A 394 13.74 -1.73 -26.21
N SER A 395 14.05 -0.43 -26.20
CA SER A 395 15.20 0.16 -26.90
C SER A 395 16.31 0.65 -25.98
N ASN A 396 16.07 0.65 -24.66
CA ASN A 396 17.06 1.06 -23.69
C ASN A 396 18.20 0.02 -23.61
N THR A 397 19.45 0.51 -23.58
CA THR A 397 20.65 -0.34 -23.54
C THR A 397 21.51 -0.08 -22.30
N SER A 398 21.03 0.72 -21.36
CA SER A 398 21.80 1.13 -20.18
C SER A 398 21.34 0.39 -18.93
N LEU A 399 20.03 0.27 -18.71
CA LEU A 399 19.44 -0.34 -17.52
C LEU A 399 19.66 -1.86 -17.50
N GLY A 400 20.12 -2.31 -16.33
CA GLY A 400 20.32 -3.71 -15.98
C GLY A 400 19.38 -4.19 -14.87
N ALA A 401 18.85 -3.28 -14.03
CA ALA A 401 17.92 -3.61 -12.96
C ALA A 401 16.73 -2.64 -12.93
N VAL A 402 15.52 -3.19 -12.79
CA VAL A 402 14.28 -2.43 -12.66
C VAL A 402 13.44 -3.05 -11.54
N TYR A 403 13.02 -2.21 -10.60
CA TYR A 403 12.22 -2.61 -9.43
C TYR A 403 10.84 -1.97 -9.52
N LEU A 404 9.81 -2.80 -9.55
CA LEU A 404 8.40 -2.43 -9.75
C LEU A 404 7.50 -3.11 -8.72
N ASN A 405 8.02 -3.40 -7.53
CA ASN A 405 7.23 -4.04 -6.49
C ASN A 405 6.08 -3.12 -6.05
N ARG A 406 4.93 -3.68 -5.67
CA ARG A 406 3.79 -2.88 -5.14
C ARG A 406 3.38 -1.73 -6.06
N ASN A 407 3.10 -2.04 -7.32
CA ASN A 407 2.70 -1.05 -8.33
C ASN A 407 1.31 -1.30 -8.93
N HIS A 408 0.60 -2.31 -8.43
CA HIS A 408 -0.70 -2.74 -8.94
C HIS A 408 -0.66 -3.09 -10.43
N ILE A 409 0.45 -3.69 -10.89
CA ILE A 409 0.58 -4.21 -12.25
C ILE A 409 -0.21 -5.51 -12.35
N GLY A 410 -1.11 -5.61 -13.31
CA GLY A 410 -1.88 -6.80 -13.62
C GLY A 410 -1.32 -7.57 -14.81
N ASP A 411 -2.12 -8.49 -15.34
CA ASP A 411 -1.74 -9.33 -16.48
C ASP A 411 -1.43 -8.53 -17.75
N ILE A 412 -2.13 -7.42 -17.97
CA ILE A 412 -1.94 -6.59 -19.17
C ILE A 412 -0.57 -5.91 -19.12
N GLY A 413 -0.22 -5.29 -17.99
CA GLY A 413 1.10 -4.69 -17.81
C GLY A 413 2.23 -5.73 -17.84
N ALA A 414 1.99 -6.93 -17.28
CA ALA A 414 2.94 -8.04 -17.37
C ALA A 414 3.15 -8.52 -18.82
N GLN A 415 2.10 -8.57 -19.64
CA GLN A 415 2.19 -8.89 -21.07
C GLN A 415 3.02 -7.85 -21.84
N ASP A 416 2.86 -6.57 -21.54
CA ASP A 416 3.67 -5.51 -22.16
C ASP A 416 5.14 -5.61 -21.76
N LEU A 417 5.42 -5.86 -20.48
CA LEU A 417 6.78 -6.13 -19.98
C LEU A 417 7.37 -7.38 -20.64
N ALA A 418 6.59 -8.44 -20.85
CA ALA A 418 7.00 -9.64 -21.58
C ALA A 418 7.38 -9.31 -23.03
N GLY A 419 6.57 -8.51 -23.73
CA GLY A 419 6.87 -8.05 -25.09
C GLY A 419 8.18 -7.25 -25.17
N MET A 420 8.49 -6.48 -24.12
CA MET A 420 9.77 -5.77 -23.98
C MET A 420 10.94 -6.75 -23.78
N LEU A 421 10.80 -7.74 -22.90
CA LEU A 421 11.83 -8.74 -22.60
C LEU A 421 12.25 -9.57 -23.81
N GLN A 422 11.38 -9.78 -24.80
CA GLN A 422 11.75 -10.48 -26.04
C GLN A 422 12.86 -9.77 -26.83
N SER A 423 12.94 -8.44 -26.74
CA SER A 423 13.89 -7.63 -27.51
C SER A 423 15.01 -7.03 -26.65
N ASN A 424 14.73 -6.76 -25.37
CA ASN A 424 15.71 -6.19 -24.46
C ASN A 424 16.82 -7.21 -24.14
N LYS A 425 18.08 -6.75 -24.21
CA LYS A 425 19.28 -7.58 -24.01
C LYS A 425 20.14 -7.14 -22.83
N THR A 426 19.72 -6.12 -22.09
CA THR A 426 20.52 -5.50 -21.03
C THR A 426 19.95 -5.73 -19.66
N LEU A 427 18.63 -5.87 -19.54
CA LEU A 427 17.96 -6.12 -18.27
C LEU A 427 18.34 -7.52 -17.77
N THR A 428 18.96 -7.56 -16.60
CA THR A 428 19.40 -8.76 -15.89
C THR A 428 18.59 -9.02 -14.62
N HIS A 429 17.96 -7.99 -14.04
CA HIS A 429 17.14 -8.10 -12.83
C HIS A 429 15.79 -7.38 -13.04
N LEU A 430 14.70 -8.08 -12.75
CA LEU A 430 13.35 -7.54 -12.79
C LEU A 430 12.60 -7.97 -11.53
N GLU A 431 12.15 -6.99 -10.74
CA GLU A 431 11.31 -7.24 -9.58
C GLU A 431 9.88 -6.77 -9.81
N LEU A 432 8.93 -7.69 -9.62
CA LEU A 432 7.49 -7.53 -9.82
C LEU A 432 6.70 -8.06 -8.63
N SER A 433 7.31 -8.16 -7.45
CA SER A 433 6.65 -8.70 -6.25
C SER A 433 5.52 -7.81 -5.74
N SER A 434 4.55 -8.40 -5.05
CA SER A 434 3.39 -7.70 -4.48
C SER A 434 2.61 -6.89 -5.53
N ASN A 435 2.36 -7.48 -6.70
CA ASN A 435 1.51 -6.93 -7.74
C ASN A 435 0.25 -7.80 -7.90
N SER A 436 -0.52 -7.63 -8.97
CA SER A 436 -1.75 -8.38 -9.23
C SER A 436 -1.61 -9.21 -10.52
N ILE A 437 -0.43 -9.81 -10.71
CA ILE A 437 -0.12 -10.62 -11.89
C ILE A 437 -0.66 -12.04 -11.66
N GLY A 438 -1.59 -12.46 -12.51
CA GLY A 438 -2.14 -13.80 -12.53
C GLY A 438 -1.46 -14.71 -13.56
N ASP A 439 -2.07 -15.87 -13.79
CA ASP A 439 -1.51 -16.91 -14.66
C ASP A 439 -1.31 -16.45 -16.12
N ASP A 440 -2.16 -15.56 -16.64
CA ASP A 440 -2.06 -15.05 -18.01
C ASP A 440 -0.83 -14.13 -18.18
N GLY A 441 -0.56 -13.27 -17.19
CA GLY A 441 0.65 -12.45 -17.16
C GLY A 441 1.91 -13.32 -17.03
N ILE A 442 1.88 -14.35 -16.19
CA ILE A 442 2.97 -15.33 -16.06
C ILE A 442 3.18 -16.14 -17.34
N ALA A 443 2.12 -16.53 -18.05
CA ALA A 443 2.23 -17.21 -19.34
C ALA A 443 2.98 -16.35 -20.35
N ALA A 444 2.67 -15.06 -20.43
CA ALA A 444 3.34 -14.11 -21.32
C ALA A 444 4.81 -13.92 -20.95
N LEU A 445 5.11 -13.67 -19.67
CA LEU A 445 6.49 -13.55 -19.17
C LEU A 445 7.29 -14.82 -19.46
N SER A 446 6.71 -15.99 -19.19
CA SER A 446 7.33 -17.29 -19.43
C SER A 446 7.67 -17.49 -20.91
N GLU A 447 6.76 -17.14 -21.82
CA GLU A 447 7.00 -17.25 -23.26
C GLU A 447 8.12 -16.32 -23.72
N ALA A 448 8.13 -15.07 -23.26
CA ALA A 448 9.22 -14.14 -23.54
C ALA A 448 10.58 -14.66 -23.06
N LEU A 449 10.62 -15.24 -21.86
CA LEU A 449 11.83 -15.77 -21.24
C LEU A 449 12.38 -17.01 -21.92
N ARG A 450 11.58 -17.78 -22.68
CA ARG A 450 12.13 -18.88 -23.51
C ARG A 450 13.20 -18.40 -24.48
N SER A 451 13.07 -17.19 -25.00
CA SER A 451 13.99 -16.59 -25.99
C SER A 451 14.93 -15.53 -25.41
N ASN A 452 14.59 -14.92 -24.27
CA ASN A 452 15.45 -13.95 -23.59
C ASN A 452 16.78 -14.61 -23.13
N ARG A 453 17.88 -13.86 -23.25
CA ARG A 453 19.25 -14.31 -22.89
C ARG A 453 19.97 -13.36 -21.93
N SER A 454 19.26 -12.35 -21.41
CA SER A 454 19.81 -11.34 -20.51
C SER A 454 19.31 -11.50 -19.07
N LEU A 455 18.03 -11.80 -18.84
CA LEU A 455 17.46 -11.85 -17.51
C LEU A 455 18.07 -13.00 -16.68
N ARG A 456 18.56 -12.66 -15.49
CA ARG A 456 19.19 -13.57 -14.52
C ARG A 456 18.34 -13.73 -13.26
N THR A 457 17.68 -12.67 -12.83
CA THR A 457 16.86 -12.65 -11.60
C THR A 457 15.46 -12.14 -11.92
N LEU A 458 14.47 -12.90 -11.48
CA LEU A 458 13.05 -12.55 -11.60
C LEU A 458 12.36 -12.76 -10.25
N HIS A 459 11.82 -11.68 -9.68
CA HIS A 459 11.01 -11.73 -8.47
C HIS A 459 9.54 -11.52 -8.81
N LEU A 460 8.70 -12.43 -8.34
CA LEU A 460 7.25 -12.50 -8.55
C LEU A 460 6.52 -12.85 -7.24
N ASN A 461 7.15 -12.58 -6.09
CA ASN A 461 6.57 -12.91 -4.79
C ASN A 461 5.23 -12.16 -4.60
N ASP A 462 4.31 -12.70 -3.80
CA ASP A 462 3.03 -12.07 -3.46
C ASP A 462 2.23 -11.60 -4.69
N ASN A 463 2.03 -12.48 -5.67
CA ASN A 463 1.15 -12.24 -6.82
C ASN A 463 -0.01 -13.24 -6.79
N ASP A 464 -0.80 -13.31 -7.87
CA ASP A 464 -1.96 -14.19 -7.99
C ASP A 464 -1.63 -15.45 -8.81
N ILE A 465 -0.41 -16.00 -8.65
CA ILE A 465 0.08 -17.14 -9.45
C ILE A 465 -0.44 -18.46 -8.87
N THR A 466 -1.13 -19.25 -9.70
CA THR A 466 -1.66 -20.57 -9.32
C THR A 466 -0.81 -21.71 -9.88
N GLU A 467 -1.28 -22.96 -9.74
CA GLU A 467 -0.68 -24.12 -10.39
C GLU A 467 -0.57 -23.97 -11.93
N ILE A 468 -1.44 -23.17 -12.56
CA ILE A 468 -1.40 -22.91 -14.01
C ILE A 468 -0.20 -22.04 -14.37
N GLY A 469 0.02 -20.93 -13.67
CA GLY A 469 1.19 -20.07 -13.87
C GLY A 469 2.49 -20.79 -13.53
N ALA A 470 2.50 -21.61 -12.48
CA ALA A 470 3.65 -22.46 -12.13
C ALA A 470 4.01 -23.45 -13.24
N LYS A 471 3.02 -24.03 -13.92
CA LYS A 471 3.26 -24.85 -15.11
C LYS A 471 3.97 -24.07 -16.22
N HIS A 472 3.55 -22.84 -16.50
CA HIS A 472 4.20 -21.99 -17.50
C HIS A 472 5.67 -21.69 -17.13
N LEU A 473 5.93 -21.42 -15.85
CA LEU A 473 7.30 -21.24 -15.34
C LEU A 473 8.13 -22.51 -15.49
N ALA A 474 7.58 -23.67 -15.15
CA ALA A 474 8.24 -24.97 -15.31
C ALA A 474 8.59 -25.24 -16.79
N ASP A 475 7.64 -25.05 -17.71
CA ASP A 475 7.89 -25.22 -19.14
C ASP A 475 8.95 -24.24 -19.67
N MET A 476 9.02 -23.03 -19.13
CA MET A 476 10.05 -22.04 -19.45
C MET A 476 11.42 -22.46 -18.94
N LEU A 477 11.53 -22.92 -17.69
CA LEU A 477 12.78 -23.40 -17.07
C LEU A 477 13.38 -24.61 -17.80
N LEU A 478 12.56 -25.41 -18.48
CA LEU A 478 13.04 -26.52 -19.30
C LEU A 478 13.92 -26.02 -20.46
N VAL A 479 13.55 -24.88 -21.06
CA VAL A 479 14.16 -24.32 -22.27
C VAL A 479 15.17 -23.21 -21.96
N ASN A 480 14.84 -22.32 -21.02
CA ASN A 480 15.69 -21.20 -20.65
C ASN A 480 16.98 -21.70 -19.99
N LYS A 481 18.12 -21.11 -20.40
CA LYS A 481 19.47 -21.46 -19.89
C LYS A 481 20.19 -20.25 -19.30
N THR A 482 19.42 -19.27 -18.85
CA THR A 482 19.92 -17.94 -18.54
C THR A 482 19.51 -17.50 -17.14
N LEU A 483 18.27 -17.76 -16.75
CA LEU A 483 17.74 -17.44 -15.43
C LEU A 483 18.52 -18.21 -14.36
N ARG A 484 18.90 -17.50 -13.30
CA ARG A 484 19.64 -17.97 -12.13
C ARG A 484 18.78 -17.97 -10.88
N GLU A 485 17.89 -17.00 -10.75
CA GLU A 485 17.11 -16.79 -9.54
C GLU A 485 15.65 -16.60 -9.92
N LEU A 486 14.79 -17.40 -9.30
CA LEU A 486 13.34 -17.32 -9.45
C LEU A 486 12.71 -17.29 -8.06
N HIS A 487 12.03 -16.19 -7.76
CA HIS A 487 11.32 -15.99 -6.50
C HIS A 487 9.83 -15.89 -6.78
N ILE A 488 9.06 -16.82 -6.21
CA ILE A 488 7.60 -16.96 -6.38
C ILE A 488 6.89 -17.20 -5.04
N SER A 489 7.50 -16.75 -3.95
CA SER A 489 6.96 -16.84 -2.59
C SER A 489 5.59 -16.17 -2.46
N GLY A 490 4.75 -16.59 -1.52
CA GLY A 490 3.46 -15.92 -1.24
C GLY A 490 2.40 -16.06 -2.35
N ASN A 491 2.59 -17.00 -3.28
CA ASN A 491 1.66 -17.28 -4.37
C ASN A 491 0.88 -18.59 -4.13
N PRO A 492 -0.41 -18.68 -4.46
CA PRO A 492 -1.22 -19.90 -4.25
C PRO A 492 -0.93 -21.03 -5.26
N ILE A 493 0.32 -21.47 -5.35
CA ILE A 493 0.81 -22.46 -6.34
C ILE A 493 0.37 -23.89 -6.00
N GLY A 494 0.45 -24.28 -4.73
CA GLY A 494 0.11 -25.61 -4.24
C GLY A 494 1.04 -26.73 -4.71
N ASP A 495 0.76 -27.94 -4.22
CA ASP A 495 1.59 -29.14 -4.43
C ASP A 495 1.78 -29.48 -5.91
N ASN A 496 0.72 -29.39 -6.72
CA ASN A 496 0.78 -29.69 -8.16
C ASN A 496 1.76 -28.78 -8.90
N GLY A 497 1.68 -27.47 -8.65
CA GLY A 497 2.53 -26.49 -9.31
C GLY A 497 4.01 -26.66 -8.92
N VAL A 498 4.28 -26.88 -7.63
CA VAL A 498 5.65 -27.13 -7.16
C VAL A 498 6.19 -28.47 -7.68
N ASN A 499 5.36 -29.52 -7.77
CA ASN A 499 5.77 -30.80 -8.38
C ASN A 499 6.21 -30.62 -9.85
N MET A 500 5.53 -29.77 -10.63
CA MET A 500 5.92 -29.48 -12.01
C MET A 500 7.27 -28.75 -12.08
N ILE A 501 7.50 -27.77 -11.20
CA ILE A 501 8.79 -27.06 -11.11
C ILE A 501 9.89 -28.03 -10.69
N ALA A 502 9.65 -28.84 -9.64
CA ALA A 502 10.60 -29.81 -9.12
C ALA A 502 11.01 -30.85 -10.18
N ASP A 503 10.05 -31.35 -10.97
CA ASP A 503 10.33 -32.31 -12.04
C ASP A 503 11.27 -31.73 -13.11
N VAL A 504 11.04 -30.49 -13.53
CA VAL A 504 11.91 -29.81 -14.50
C VAL A 504 13.28 -29.51 -13.90
N LEU A 505 13.35 -29.15 -12.62
CA LEU A 505 14.61 -28.83 -11.95
C LEU A 505 15.55 -30.02 -11.83
N LYS A 506 15.08 -31.26 -11.83
CA LYS A 506 15.95 -32.45 -11.94
C LYS A 506 16.91 -32.40 -13.13
N ARG A 507 16.53 -31.68 -14.20
CA ARG A 507 17.29 -31.57 -15.46
C ARG A 507 17.74 -30.14 -15.75
N ASN A 508 17.26 -29.15 -15.00
CA ASN A 508 17.70 -27.77 -15.17
C ASN A 508 19.10 -27.61 -14.57
N THR A 509 20.02 -27.05 -15.36
CA THR A 509 21.42 -26.87 -14.98
C THR A 509 21.80 -25.39 -14.87
N THR A 510 20.81 -24.52 -14.65
CA THR A 510 21.01 -23.06 -14.72
C THR A 510 20.45 -22.29 -13.55
N LEU A 511 19.35 -22.75 -12.95
CA LEU A 511 18.75 -22.12 -11.79
C LEU A 511 19.60 -22.44 -10.54
N GLU A 512 20.02 -21.40 -9.85
CA GLU A 512 20.88 -21.44 -8.67
C GLU A 512 20.11 -21.10 -7.39
N SER A 513 19.01 -20.33 -7.48
CA SER A 513 18.13 -20.00 -6.36
C SER A 513 16.67 -20.18 -6.73
N LEU A 514 15.93 -20.87 -5.86
CA LEU A 514 14.48 -21.00 -5.93
C LEU A 514 13.88 -20.62 -4.58
N ASP A 515 12.93 -19.70 -4.60
CA ASP A 515 12.12 -19.34 -3.45
C ASP A 515 10.66 -19.68 -3.70
N ILE A 516 10.16 -20.66 -2.94
CA ILE A 516 8.79 -21.18 -2.93
C ILE A 516 8.20 -21.14 -1.52
N GLY A 517 8.61 -20.15 -0.72
CA GLY A 517 8.00 -19.86 0.57
C GLY A 517 6.52 -19.49 0.48
N GLU A 518 5.71 -19.78 1.50
CA GLU A 518 4.28 -19.42 1.54
C GLU A 518 3.51 -19.80 0.25
N THR A 519 3.85 -20.92 -0.40
CA THR A 519 3.24 -21.34 -1.67
C THR A 519 2.05 -22.28 -1.51
N LYS A 520 1.58 -22.46 -0.27
CA LYS A 520 0.51 -23.39 0.11
C LYS A 520 0.84 -24.85 -0.25
N ILE A 521 2.13 -25.21 -0.23
CA ILE A 521 2.53 -26.61 -0.35
C ILE A 521 2.27 -27.36 0.96
N THR A 522 2.12 -28.67 0.85
CA THR A 522 1.92 -29.60 1.96
C THR A 522 2.99 -30.68 1.93
N ILE A 523 2.89 -31.63 2.85
CA ILE A 523 3.77 -32.80 2.89
C ILE A 523 3.71 -33.65 1.60
N GLU A 524 2.61 -33.57 0.83
CA GLU A 524 2.41 -34.41 -0.35
C GLU A 524 3.46 -34.18 -1.45
N CYS A 525 3.94 -32.94 -1.65
CA CYS A 525 4.95 -32.64 -2.67
C CYS A 525 6.40 -32.89 -2.21
N MET A 526 6.64 -33.14 -0.91
CA MET A 526 7.99 -33.19 -0.34
C MET A 526 8.82 -34.36 -0.87
N GLN A 527 8.18 -35.47 -1.26
CA GLN A 527 8.87 -36.57 -1.93
C GLN A 527 9.48 -36.12 -3.25
N GLU A 528 8.80 -35.24 -3.97
CA GLU A 528 9.22 -34.77 -5.28
C GLU A 528 10.33 -33.72 -5.17
N ILE A 529 10.25 -32.85 -4.15
CA ILE A 529 11.36 -31.95 -3.77
C ILE A 529 12.59 -32.77 -3.39
N GLY A 530 12.44 -33.84 -2.59
CA GLY A 530 13.55 -34.73 -2.25
C GLY A 530 14.22 -35.33 -3.49
N LYS A 531 13.45 -35.91 -4.41
CA LYS A 531 14.00 -36.43 -5.68
C LYS A 531 14.68 -35.34 -6.51
N MET A 532 14.12 -34.13 -6.54
CA MET A 532 14.72 -32.99 -7.23
C MET A 532 16.08 -32.66 -6.62
N LEU A 533 16.19 -32.58 -5.29
CA LEU A 533 17.45 -32.34 -4.59
C LEU A 533 18.48 -33.45 -4.84
N GLU A 534 18.07 -34.73 -4.89
CA GLU A 534 19.00 -35.83 -5.18
C GLU A 534 19.57 -35.76 -6.61
N MET A 535 18.77 -35.32 -7.58
CA MET A 535 19.17 -35.29 -9.00
C MET A 535 19.79 -33.97 -9.44
N ASN A 536 19.43 -32.85 -8.80
CA ASN A 536 19.90 -31.53 -9.17
C ASN A 536 21.25 -31.22 -8.53
N SER A 537 22.19 -30.74 -9.34
CA SER A 537 23.55 -30.38 -8.90
C SER A 537 23.88 -28.89 -9.15
N THR A 538 22.88 -28.04 -9.36
CA THR A 538 23.07 -26.62 -9.69
C THR A 538 22.42 -25.68 -8.66
N LEU A 539 21.30 -26.08 -8.08
CA LEU A 539 20.56 -25.32 -7.09
C LEU A 539 21.41 -25.19 -5.83
N LYS A 540 21.67 -23.95 -5.44
CA LYS A 540 22.48 -23.56 -4.28
C LYS A 540 21.61 -23.04 -3.13
N SER A 541 20.46 -22.44 -3.45
CA SER A 541 19.53 -21.90 -2.47
C SER A 541 18.13 -22.42 -2.72
N LEU A 542 17.50 -22.92 -1.66
CA LEU A 542 16.11 -23.33 -1.63
C LEU A 542 15.44 -22.71 -0.40
N ASP A 543 14.40 -21.92 -0.65
CA ASP A 543 13.54 -21.37 0.40
C ASP A 543 12.19 -22.11 0.40
N LEU A 544 11.85 -22.71 1.55
CA LEU A 544 10.62 -23.45 1.83
C LEU A 544 9.84 -22.81 2.98
N ASN A 545 10.13 -21.56 3.36
CA ASN A 545 9.57 -20.95 4.55
C ASN A 545 8.04 -20.88 4.54
N HIS A 546 7.44 -20.74 5.72
CA HIS A 546 6.03 -20.42 5.89
C HIS A 546 5.04 -21.37 5.16
N ASN A 547 5.34 -22.67 5.08
CA ASN A 547 4.49 -23.66 4.41
C ASN A 547 3.83 -24.66 5.38
N HIS A 548 3.99 -24.45 6.70
CA HIS A 548 3.43 -25.33 7.74
C HIS A 548 3.76 -26.83 7.53
N LEU A 549 4.96 -27.11 7.04
CA LEU A 549 5.39 -28.45 6.63
C LEU A 549 5.44 -29.47 7.78
N LYS A 550 5.75 -29.02 9.00
CA LYS A 550 5.96 -29.85 10.22
C LYS A 550 7.07 -30.90 10.04
N ASP A 551 7.29 -31.71 11.09
CA ASP A 551 8.42 -32.64 11.17
C ASP A 551 8.40 -33.74 10.10
N ASP A 552 7.22 -34.29 9.79
CA ASP A 552 7.08 -35.38 8.82
C ASP A 552 7.60 -35.00 7.42
N ALA A 553 7.36 -33.77 6.99
CA ALA A 553 7.84 -33.24 5.72
C ALA A 553 9.37 -33.13 5.67
N LEU A 554 10.00 -32.70 6.77
CA LEU A 554 11.45 -32.59 6.84
C LEU A 554 12.11 -33.97 6.83
N MET A 555 11.55 -34.94 7.57
CA MET A 555 12.03 -36.33 7.58
C MET A 555 12.07 -36.95 6.18
N MET A 556 11.22 -36.50 5.25
CA MET A 556 11.18 -37.00 3.87
C MET A 556 12.32 -36.49 3.00
N ILE A 557 12.87 -35.30 3.28
CA ILE A 557 13.92 -34.68 2.45
C ILE A 557 15.34 -34.84 3.00
N ILE A 558 15.52 -35.10 4.30
CA ILE A 558 16.84 -35.31 4.92
C ILE A 558 17.69 -36.35 4.17
N PRO A 559 17.19 -37.55 3.81
CA PRO A 559 17.99 -38.53 3.06
C PRO A 559 18.44 -38.02 1.68
N SER A 560 17.66 -37.12 1.07
CA SER A 560 17.98 -36.51 -0.22
C SER A 560 19.03 -35.40 -0.04
N LEU A 561 18.91 -34.59 1.01
CA LEU A 561 19.88 -33.56 1.38
C LEU A 561 21.26 -34.16 1.69
N MET A 562 21.31 -35.32 2.35
CA MET A 562 22.58 -36.05 2.61
C MET A 562 23.32 -36.47 1.34
N LYS A 563 22.61 -36.66 0.22
CA LYS A 563 23.19 -37.02 -1.08
C LYS A 563 23.46 -35.82 -1.99
N ASN A 564 22.80 -34.70 -1.73
CA ASN A 564 22.94 -33.51 -2.55
C ASN A 564 24.34 -32.89 -2.35
N SER A 565 24.90 -32.36 -3.44
CA SER A 565 26.26 -31.81 -3.44
C SER A 565 26.32 -30.34 -3.88
N SER A 566 25.18 -29.66 -4.00
CA SER A 566 25.11 -28.29 -4.54
C SER A 566 24.44 -27.29 -3.62
N LEU A 567 23.51 -27.73 -2.77
CA LEU A 567 22.69 -26.88 -1.92
C LEU A 567 23.53 -26.36 -0.75
N THR A 568 23.72 -25.05 -0.72
CA THR A 568 24.51 -24.35 0.32
C THR A 568 23.64 -23.53 1.25
N SER A 569 22.43 -23.19 0.84
CA SER A 569 21.47 -22.38 1.61
C SER A 569 20.11 -23.07 1.63
N LEU A 570 19.58 -23.27 2.83
CA LEU A 570 18.27 -23.84 3.06
C LEU A 570 17.52 -23.00 4.08
N ASP A 571 16.34 -22.50 3.69
CA ASP A 571 15.42 -21.82 4.59
C ASP A 571 14.20 -22.70 4.88
N LEU A 572 14.00 -23.01 6.17
CA LEU A 572 12.91 -23.80 6.70
C LEU A 572 12.14 -23.01 7.77
N SER A 573 12.29 -21.69 7.83
CA SER A 573 11.63 -20.85 8.82
C SER A 573 10.11 -20.92 8.73
N MET A 574 9.42 -20.68 9.86
CA MET A 574 7.95 -20.65 9.93
C MET A 574 7.25 -21.95 9.44
N ASN A 575 7.87 -23.12 9.59
CA ASN A 575 7.29 -24.41 9.16
C ASN A 575 6.71 -25.25 10.30
N ASN A 576 6.66 -24.70 11.52
CA ASN A 576 6.21 -25.38 12.71
C ASN A 576 7.00 -26.68 12.98
N LEU A 577 8.33 -26.61 12.78
CA LEU A 577 9.28 -27.67 13.10
C LEU A 577 9.54 -27.73 14.61
N THR A 578 9.71 -28.92 15.16
CA THR A 578 9.97 -29.16 16.58
C THR A 578 11.38 -29.67 16.83
N GLU A 579 11.69 -30.02 18.08
CA GLU A 579 12.90 -30.73 18.47
C GLU A 579 13.17 -32.01 17.66
N THR A 580 12.13 -32.67 17.15
CA THR A 580 12.26 -33.86 16.29
C THR A 580 12.98 -33.52 14.99
N SER A 581 12.54 -32.47 14.30
CA SER A 581 13.20 -31.95 13.10
C SER A 581 14.62 -31.47 13.37
N ALA A 582 14.83 -30.80 14.51
CA ALA A 582 16.14 -30.32 14.90
C ALA A 582 17.14 -31.46 15.10
N ASN A 583 16.70 -32.59 15.66
CA ASN A 583 17.52 -33.79 15.80
C ASN A 583 17.96 -34.36 14.44
N GLU A 584 17.04 -34.47 13.48
CA GLU A 584 17.38 -34.98 12.14
C GLU A 584 18.29 -34.03 11.35
N LEU A 585 18.09 -32.71 11.51
CA LEU A 585 18.99 -31.70 10.96
C LEU A 585 20.38 -31.76 11.63
N ALA A 586 20.46 -32.04 12.93
CA ALA A 586 21.73 -32.25 13.61
C ALA A 586 22.49 -33.43 13.00
N CYS A 587 21.82 -34.56 12.74
CA CYS A 587 22.43 -35.69 12.02
C CYS A 587 22.94 -35.29 10.63
N LEU A 588 22.17 -34.51 9.85
CA LEU A 588 22.63 -33.98 8.56
C LEU A 588 23.87 -33.08 8.70
N LEU A 589 23.97 -32.28 9.76
CA LEU A 589 25.10 -31.37 9.99
C LEU A 589 26.36 -32.09 10.47
N GLU A 590 26.24 -33.25 11.11
CA GLU A 590 27.38 -34.10 11.48
C GLU A 590 28.00 -34.80 10.27
N GLU A 591 27.24 -35.00 9.19
CA GLU A 591 27.73 -35.64 7.98
C GLU A 591 28.84 -34.80 7.32
N SER A 592 30.03 -35.41 7.17
CA SER A 592 31.21 -34.74 6.59
C SER A 592 31.05 -34.24 5.16
N GLN A 593 30.03 -34.73 4.45
CA GLN A 593 29.74 -34.40 3.05
C GLN A 593 28.67 -33.29 2.89
N THR A 594 28.10 -32.80 3.99
CA THR A 594 27.09 -31.74 3.91
C THR A 594 27.66 -30.47 3.25
N THR A 595 26.89 -29.83 2.38
CA THR A 595 27.30 -28.62 1.68
C THR A 595 26.70 -27.35 2.27
N LEU A 596 25.85 -27.48 3.29
CA LEU A 596 25.14 -26.35 3.88
C LEU A 596 26.10 -25.39 4.56
N THR A 597 26.08 -24.15 4.08
CA THR A 597 26.75 -22.98 4.66
C THR A 597 25.78 -22.04 5.35
N THR A 598 24.49 -22.09 4.99
CA THR A 598 23.44 -21.27 5.57
C THR A 598 22.21 -22.12 5.86
N LEU A 599 21.73 -22.04 7.10
CA LEU A 599 20.54 -22.73 7.55
C LEU A 599 19.68 -21.74 8.35
N SER A 600 18.42 -21.59 7.94
CA SER A 600 17.43 -20.78 8.65
C SER A 600 16.35 -21.68 9.22
N LEU A 601 16.18 -21.64 10.55
CA LEU A 601 15.14 -22.36 11.28
C LEU A 601 14.27 -21.40 12.09
N SER A 602 14.36 -20.10 11.83
CA SER A 602 13.65 -19.07 12.57
C SER A 602 12.14 -19.33 12.63
N HIS A 603 11.51 -18.88 13.71
CA HIS A 603 10.07 -19.01 13.95
C HIS A 603 9.56 -20.46 13.91
N ASN A 604 10.38 -21.41 14.35
CA ASN A 604 9.98 -22.79 14.59
C ASN A 604 10.09 -23.12 16.09
N PRO A 605 9.11 -23.79 16.71
CA PRO A 605 9.16 -24.14 18.12
C PRO A 605 10.14 -25.29 18.41
N LEU A 606 11.44 -25.07 18.19
CA LEU A 606 12.48 -26.08 18.41
C LEU A 606 12.71 -26.36 19.90
N GLY A 607 12.62 -25.33 20.73
CA GLY A 607 12.92 -25.41 22.16
C GLY A 607 14.40 -25.64 22.46
N ASP A 608 14.72 -25.69 23.75
CA ASP A 608 16.10 -25.90 24.23
C ASP A 608 16.67 -27.22 23.71
N SER A 609 15.95 -28.33 23.84
CA SER A 609 16.41 -29.65 23.38
C SER A 609 16.76 -29.69 21.90
N GLY A 610 15.95 -29.07 21.04
CA GLY A 610 16.22 -29.02 19.61
C GLY A 610 17.49 -28.23 19.29
N VAL A 611 17.67 -27.07 19.95
CA VAL A 611 18.87 -26.25 19.77
C VAL A 611 20.12 -26.91 20.36
N SER A 612 20.02 -27.63 21.48
CA SER A 612 21.11 -28.41 22.05
C SER A 612 21.64 -29.48 21.07
N ASN A 613 20.75 -30.17 20.35
CA ASN A 613 21.13 -31.15 19.34
C ASN A 613 21.90 -30.50 18.18
N ILE A 614 21.40 -29.37 17.67
CA ILE A 614 22.08 -28.60 16.62
C ILE A 614 23.43 -28.09 17.11
N ALA A 615 23.51 -27.54 18.33
CA ALA A 615 24.74 -27.05 18.93
C ALA A 615 25.78 -28.18 19.03
N SER A 616 25.37 -29.37 19.47
CA SER A 616 26.24 -30.55 19.57
C SER A 616 26.83 -30.94 18.20
N ALA A 617 26.00 -31.01 17.15
CA ALA A 617 26.44 -31.31 15.79
C ALA A 617 27.45 -30.27 15.27
N LEU A 618 27.24 -28.99 15.59
CA LEU A 618 28.09 -27.90 15.13
C LEU A 618 29.50 -27.91 15.72
N ILE A 619 29.75 -28.59 16.84
CA ILE A 619 31.11 -28.72 17.40
C ILE A 619 32.07 -29.31 16.37
N ASN A 620 31.61 -30.30 15.59
CA ASN A 620 32.40 -30.99 14.58
C ASN A 620 32.08 -30.57 13.14
N ASN A 621 30.98 -29.86 12.91
CA ASN A 621 30.67 -29.30 11.60
C ASN A 621 31.74 -28.29 11.15
N ARG A 622 32.10 -28.32 9.86
CA ARG A 622 33.12 -27.45 9.25
C ARG A 622 32.62 -26.71 8.01
N THR A 623 31.31 -26.65 7.81
CA THR A 623 30.68 -26.11 6.60
C THR A 623 29.74 -24.95 6.90
N LEU A 624 29.00 -25.01 8.01
CA LEU A 624 27.96 -24.04 8.34
C LEU A 624 28.56 -22.71 8.82
N ILE A 625 28.28 -21.65 8.06
CA ILE A 625 28.78 -20.30 8.28
C ILE A 625 27.71 -19.44 8.96
N LYS A 626 26.43 -19.66 8.63
CA LYS A 626 25.31 -18.84 9.08
C LYS A 626 24.17 -19.72 9.58
N LEU A 627 23.76 -19.50 10.83
CA LEU A 627 22.64 -20.20 11.46
C LEU A 627 21.64 -19.18 12.02
N MET A 628 20.41 -19.19 11.50
CA MET A 628 19.33 -18.32 11.97
C MET A 628 18.37 -19.09 12.87
N LEU A 629 18.24 -18.64 14.12
CA LEU A 629 17.40 -19.19 15.17
C LEU A 629 16.54 -18.07 15.81
N GLU A 630 16.07 -17.11 15.01
CA GLU A 630 15.16 -16.09 15.54
C GLU A 630 13.87 -16.76 16.03
N SER A 631 13.39 -16.42 17.24
CA SER A 631 12.11 -16.87 17.77
C SER A 631 11.90 -18.40 17.71
N VAL A 632 12.90 -19.17 18.16
CA VAL A 632 12.84 -20.64 18.21
C VAL A 632 12.41 -21.22 19.57
N LYS A 633 12.03 -20.33 20.50
CA LYS A 633 11.61 -20.65 21.87
C LYS A 633 12.74 -21.26 22.73
N ILE A 634 13.97 -20.77 22.58
CA ILE A 634 15.04 -21.11 23.52
C ILE A 634 15.01 -20.23 24.76
N THR A 635 15.45 -20.83 25.86
CA THR A 635 15.68 -20.20 27.16
C THR A 635 17.19 -20.21 27.48
N ILE A 636 17.54 -19.93 28.73
CA ILE A 636 18.93 -19.98 29.22
C ILE A 636 19.58 -21.36 29.03
N GLU A 637 18.82 -22.45 29.07
CA GLU A 637 19.35 -23.82 28.91
C GLU A 637 19.90 -24.03 27.50
N GLY A 638 19.12 -23.69 26.46
CA GLY A 638 19.58 -23.77 25.07
C GLY A 638 20.73 -22.79 24.77
N VAL A 639 20.71 -21.60 25.38
CA VAL A 639 21.81 -20.62 25.26
C VAL A 639 23.10 -21.15 25.88
N SER A 640 23.03 -21.90 26.98
CA SER A 640 24.19 -22.51 27.62
C SER A 640 24.91 -23.49 26.67
N GLU A 641 24.14 -24.32 25.97
CA GLU A 641 24.66 -25.28 24.98
C GLU A 641 25.26 -24.58 23.75
N LEU A 642 24.61 -23.51 23.27
CA LEU A 642 25.16 -22.67 22.21
C LEU A 642 26.47 -22.01 22.63
N ALA A 643 26.58 -21.52 23.87
CA ALA A 643 27.82 -20.94 24.40
C ALA A 643 28.95 -21.98 24.45
N GLN A 644 28.66 -23.21 24.88
CA GLN A 644 29.63 -24.30 24.87
C GLN A 644 30.08 -24.61 23.43
N MET A 645 29.15 -24.73 22.50
CA MET A 645 29.45 -24.94 21.07
C MET A 645 30.34 -23.82 20.52
N LEU A 646 30.01 -22.55 20.81
CA LEU A 646 30.80 -21.40 20.36
C LEU A 646 32.24 -21.44 20.90
N SER A 647 32.48 -21.98 22.10
CA SER A 647 33.85 -22.09 22.63
C SER A 647 34.74 -23.09 21.87
N LEU A 648 34.13 -24.00 21.09
CA LEU A 648 34.81 -25.09 20.38
C LEU A 648 34.73 -24.96 18.85
N ASN A 649 33.66 -24.34 18.33
CA ASN A 649 33.44 -24.20 16.90
C ASN A 649 34.28 -23.05 16.31
N GLU A 650 34.90 -23.31 15.15
CA GLU A 650 35.75 -22.34 14.44
C GLU A 650 35.20 -21.99 13.05
N THR A 651 33.95 -22.33 12.74
CA THR A 651 33.37 -22.19 11.38
C THR A 651 32.18 -21.25 11.32
N LEU A 652 31.37 -21.17 12.37
CA LEU A 652 30.19 -20.32 12.41
C LEU A 652 30.62 -18.85 12.50
N HIS A 653 30.15 -18.04 11.55
CA HIS A 653 30.42 -16.61 11.45
C HIS A 653 29.22 -15.75 11.84
N CYS A 654 28.02 -16.30 11.73
CA CYS A 654 26.78 -15.56 11.93
C CYS A 654 25.76 -16.41 12.67
N LEU A 655 25.33 -15.93 13.83
CA LEU A 655 24.31 -16.54 14.65
C LEU A 655 23.22 -15.51 14.96
N ASP A 656 21.98 -15.83 14.60
CA ASP A 656 20.83 -14.99 14.93
C ASP A 656 20.01 -15.67 16.03
N LEU A 657 19.87 -14.98 17.16
CA LEU A 657 19.07 -15.40 18.32
C LEU A 657 17.99 -14.36 18.65
N ASN A 658 17.64 -13.46 17.72
CA ASN A 658 16.61 -12.44 17.92
C ASN A 658 15.31 -13.05 18.45
N SER A 659 14.54 -12.25 19.18
CA SER A 659 13.15 -12.58 19.54
C SER A 659 13.01 -13.91 20.32
N ASN A 660 14.02 -14.30 21.10
CA ASN A 660 14.01 -15.46 22.01
C ASN A 660 13.95 -15.01 23.48
N GLU A 661 13.67 -15.94 24.38
CA GLU A 661 13.58 -15.68 25.84
C GLU A 661 14.96 -15.66 26.50
N ILE A 662 15.83 -14.76 26.00
CA ILE A 662 17.22 -14.59 26.48
C ILE A 662 17.26 -13.51 27.55
N SER A 663 17.79 -13.85 28.73
CA SER A 663 17.99 -12.96 29.88
C SER A 663 19.45 -12.49 30.02
N ASP A 664 19.69 -11.51 30.89
CA ASP A 664 21.04 -11.03 31.23
C ASP A 664 22.00 -12.15 31.71
N ASP A 665 21.48 -13.13 32.48
CA ASP A 665 22.27 -14.30 32.90
C ASP A 665 22.72 -15.16 31.71
N SER A 666 21.90 -15.23 30.67
CA SER A 666 22.19 -15.98 29.44
C SER A 666 23.31 -15.29 28.62
N ILE A 667 23.40 -13.96 28.69
CA ILE A 667 24.48 -13.20 28.03
C ILE A 667 25.83 -13.52 28.64
N ASN A 668 25.93 -13.65 29.96
CA ASN A 668 27.19 -14.03 30.61
C ASN A 668 27.72 -15.38 30.09
N LEU A 669 26.84 -16.33 29.83
CA LEU A 669 27.21 -17.62 29.23
C LEU A 669 27.74 -17.44 27.81
N LEU A 670 27.07 -16.64 26.97
CA LEU A 670 27.53 -16.34 25.62
C LEU A 670 28.89 -15.64 25.63
N VAL A 671 29.09 -14.66 26.53
CA VAL A 671 30.39 -13.99 26.71
C VAL A 671 31.48 -15.00 27.07
N ASP A 672 31.21 -15.93 27.97
CA ASP A 672 32.16 -16.99 28.34
C ASP A 672 32.52 -17.89 27.15
N GLY A 673 31.52 -18.29 26.35
CA GLY A 673 31.72 -19.06 25.13
C GLY A 673 32.54 -18.30 24.07
N LEU A 674 32.32 -17.00 23.95
CA LEU A 674 32.96 -16.14 22.96
C LEU A 674 34.40 -15.73 23.30
N LYS A 675 34.83 -15.83 24.57
CA LYS A 675 36.20 -15.46 25.00
C LYS A 675 37.30 -16.10 24.14
N ASN A 676 37.08 -17.32 23.68
CA ASN A 676 38.03 -18.07 22.84
C ASN A 676 37.56 -18.24 21.39
N ASN A 677 36.33 -17.86 21.05
CA ASN A 677 35.82 -17.96 19.69
C ASN A 677 36.47 -16.90 18.80
N ARG A 678 36.95 -17.31 17.62
CA ARG A 678 37.59 -16.43 16.65
C ARG A 678 36.88 -16.36 15.30
N SER A 679 35.82 -17.14 15.12
CA SER A 679 35.11 -17.27 13.85
C SER A 679 33.85 -16.41 13.80
N LEU A 680 33.12 -16.28 14.91
CA LEU A 680 31.86 -15.56 14.97
C LEU A 680 32.10 -14.06 14.76
N GLN A 681 31.44 -13.50 13.75
CA GLN A 681 31.54 -12.09 13.38
C GLN A 681 30.25 -11.33 13.73
N ASN A 682 29.10 -11.99 13.60
CA ASN A 682 27.79 -11.38 13.84
C ASN A 682 26.99 -12.25 14.80
N LEU A 683 26.51 -11.61 15.88
CA LEU A 683 25.56 -12.17 16.82
C LEU A 683 24.38 -11.20 16.93
N TYR A 684 23.18 -11.66 16.61
CA TYR A 684 21.96 -10.86 16.70
C TYR A 684 21.12 -11.26 17.92
N LEU A 685 20.75 -10.27 18.74
CA LEU A 685 20.05 -10.42 20.03
C LEU A 685 18.93 -9.38 20.21
N ASN A 686 18.40 -8.85 19.11
CA ASN A 686 17.31 -7.86 19.13
C ASN A 686 16.03 -8.50 19.68
N ASN A 687 15.22 -7.69 20.37
CA ASN A 687 13.93 -8.11 20.94
C ASN A 687 14.04 -9.29 21.93
N CYS A 688 15.18 -9.42 22.60
CA CYS A 688 15.37 -10.31 23.76
C CYS A 688 15.03 -9.59 25.08
N ASN A 689 14.88 -10.33 26.18
CA ASN A 689 14.57 -9.78 27.52
C ASN A 689 15.83 -9.20 28.20
N LEU A 690 16.55 -8.33 27.51
CA LEU A 690 17.81 -7.74 27.99
C LEU A 690 17.57 -6.38 28.64
N THR A 691 18.29 -6.10 29.73
CA THR A 691 18.29 -4.77 30.37
C THR A 691 19.26 -3.80 29.68
N ASP A 692 19.00 -2.49 29.81
CA ASP A 692 19.87 -1.44 29.25
C ASP A 692 21.32 -1.53 29.78
N GLU A 693 21.53 -2.01 31.00
CA GLU A 693 22.86 -2.21 31.59
C GLU A 693 23.64 -3.32 30.87
N CYS A 694 22.98 -4.44 30.53
CA CYS A 694 23.58 -5.57 29.84
C CYS A 694 23.96 -5.25 28.37
N VAL A 695 23.20 -4.38 27.70
CA VAL A 695 23.48 -3.97 26.31
C VAL A 695 24.76 -3.11 26.19
N SER A 696 25.19 -2.49 27.29
CA SER A 696 26.35 -1.58 27.32
C SER A 696 27.70 -2.25 27.59
N SER A 697 27.69 -3.49 28.09
CA SER A 697 28.86 -4.33 28.42
C SER A 697 29.22 -5.28 27.28
#